data_AF-A0A947QW21-F1
#
_entry.id   AF-A0A947QW21-F1
#
_cell.length_a   1.000
_cell.length_b   1.000
_cell.length_c   1.000
_cell.angle_alpha   90.00
_cell.angle_beta   90.00
_cell.angle_gamma   90.00
#
_symmetry.space_group_name_H-M   'P 1'
#
loop_
_entity.id
_entity.type
_entity.pdbx_description
1 polymer ?
#
loop_
_entity_poly.entity_id
_entity_poly.type
_entity_poly.pdbx_seq_one_letter_code
_entity_poly.pdbx_strand_id
1 'polypeptide(L)'
;MAFLFALTTNAGAGAGRITVDTTLDNYDENDGLCSLREAVEAANTETAVDTCTAGQGGVNIILFDPVTDGTPIILSDSLYITTDMYFTGNGEGVTILDGGNSNRIFYVNNSSETGFLNLSDLTLQNAMFDTENGGAIYGSHLAYFTATDVTIKNSLADYGGAIYLHDTSTSISNSTISNNSAEYGAGIFILNGSLNITNTTFRDNDATGAAFSYGAGGGLYSSYTDVTITDSTFSLNTAEHTGGGAFIFGTSNVDISDSTFSNNSANFIGGLNLEESSGSLNYVDFTGNTAAYSGGALGIKQSSNISVSYSTFDNNTTTDGNAGAIYVNNLSNLSLTNSTVSNNSANVFAGGLYAEEANVSVSYSTFNGNSAAEGGAMAESPMGGEIDLFNVTVSGNTASMKAGGFYISDASTDITFSTFTENTAYYANDLYLGAPPTVEANLFASGDSCATPGHEAALNRLGRELVSRIYSNGHNVEIENTCSLNSATDHYDQSDFTLEPLADNGGDTLTHALPYGSVAIDIFTEGTCYAEDDQRGVARPQGEYCDAGSYEDEGIEPPTAADDSATTVINTPVTIDVLANDSDPDGAIDASTLSIVDAPLVGTSSINNDGKVKITYTPAANQEGTVSFTYNVKDNDGATSNIATVTVSVTGPQNTNTGGGGGSNNSSTTTTTTTTGGGGSEVVLSAEEETVVDPCVFPDLDENHKNYTALMDLCARGIFTGNDDGTMAPDDEINRAEFLTVLVRSVTDADPLEDDFSSCFPDVISGEWYVAPVCYAYDQTWVEGYLGGDHVGYFLPDNSVNNVESVKMLLETHEVDLVEPTVAPFLDTPLDEWFTIYINTFKDLGLLDDLTDEFDPAKLMTRGEVAQYMYDMLTALEL
;
A
#
# COMPACT_ATOMS: atom_id res chain seq x y z
N MET A 1 -3.36 19.68 -7.53
CA MET A 1 -2.78 21.05 -7.61
C MET A 1 -2.92 21.76 -8.96
N ALA A 2 -2.35 21.29 -10.09
CA ALA A 2 -2.23 22.09 -11.34
C ALA A 2 -3.54 22.74 -11.84
N PHE A 3 -4.66 22.03 -11.74
CA PHE A 3 -6.01 22.51 -12.12
C PHE A 3 -6.45 23.75 -11.32
N LEU A 4 -6.17 23.76 -10.01
CA LEU A 4 -6.49 24.89 -9.12
C LEU A 4 -5.54 26.07 -9.34
N PHE A 5 -4.26 25.79 -9.61
CA PHE A 5 -3.26 26.82 -9.92
C PHE A 5 -3.58 27.59 -11.22
N ALA A 6 -4.16 26.92 -12.22
CA ALA A 6 -4.65 27.55 -13.44
C ALA A 6 -5.85 28.50 -13.18
N LEU A 7 -6.77 28.11 -12.28
CA LEU A 7 -7.92 28.91 -11.89
C LEU A 7 -7.53 30.15 -11.06
N THR A 8 -6.55 30.05 -10.16
CA THR A 8 -6.16 31.14 -9.25
C THR A 8 -5.17 32.13 -9.88
N THR A 9 -4.14 31.65 -10.58
CA THR A 9 -3.05 32.53 -11.04
C THR A 9 -3.36 33.32 -12.32
N ASN A 10 -4.27 32.83 -13.17
CA ASN A 10 -4.71 33.52 -14.39
C ASN A 10 -6.00 34.34 -14.23
N ALA A 11 -6.54 34.47 -13.00
CA ALA A 11 -7.72 35.28 -12.67
C ALA A 11 -7.55 36.81 -12.93
N GLY A 12 -6.45 37.23 -13.55
CA GLY A 12 -6.23 38.58 -14.08
C GLY A 12 -6.83 38.86 -15.47
N ALA A 13 -7.22 37.84 -16.25
CA ALA A 13 -7.90 37.99 -17.54
C ALA A 13 -8.83 36.80 -17.85
N GLY A 14 -9.97 37.07 -18.48
CA GLY A 14 -11.08 36.12 -18.60
C GLY A 14 -10.76 34.80 -19.30
N ALA A 15 -11.08 33.69 -18.62
CA ALA A 15 -11.26 32.40 -19.26
C ALA A 15 -12.60 32.35 -20.01
N GLY A 16 -12.62 31.78 -21.22
CA GLY A 16 -13.83 31.61 -22.02
C GLY A 16 -14.58 30.34 -21.64
N ARG A 17 -15.79 30.45 -21.08
CA ARG A 17 -16.66 29.29 -20.83
C ARG A 17 -17.67 29.14 -21.98
N ILE A 18 -17.77 27.95 -22.53
CA ILE A 18 -18.67 27.58 -23.63
C ILE A 18 -19.38 26.27 -23.23
N THR A 19 -20.70 26.20 -23.42
CA THR A 19 -21.51 25.04 -23.02
C THR A 19 -22.17 24.43 -24.25
N VAL A 20 -21.91 23.14 -24.47
CA VAL A 20 -22.53 22.30 -25.50
C VAL A 20 -23.90 21.85 -24.99
N ASP A 21 -24.97 22.15 -25.73
CA ASP A 21 -26.36 21.83 -25.35
C ASP A 21 -27.09 20.91 -26.33
N THR A 22 -26.33 20.21 -27.17
CA THR A 22 -26.85 19.23 -28.14
C THR A 22 -25.91 18.04 -28.32
N THR A 23 -26.49 16.86 -28.57
CA THR A 23 -25.73 15.63 -28.90
C THR A 23 -25.41 15.52 -30.40
N LEU A 24 -25.71 16.56 -31.18
CA LEU A 24 -25.40 16.64 -32.60
C LEU A 24 -23.99 17.19 -32.80
N ASP A 25 -23.24 16.59 -33.72
CA ASP A 25 -21.97 17.12 -34.23
C ASP A 25 -22.20 17.75 -35.61
N ASN A 26 -22.86 18.91 -35.62
CA ASN A 26 -23.15 19.68 -36.82
C ASN A 26 -22.43 21.03 -36.85
N TYR A 27 -22.47 21.64 -38.04
CA TYR A 27 -22.08 23.02 -38.32
C TYR A 27 -23.29 23.65 -39.03
N ASP A 28 -24.25 24.18 -38.27
CA ASP A 28 -25.46 24.82 -38.78
C ASP A 28 -25.75 26.09 -37.99
N GLU A 29 -25.18 27.21 -38.45
CA GLU A 29 -25.13 28.56 -37.82
C GLU A 29 -26.50 29.18 -37.44
N ASN A 30 -27.62 28.44 -37.52
CA ASN A 30 -28.99 28.91 -37.35
C ASN A 30 -29.95 27.88 -36.72
N ASP A 31 -29.48 26.75 -36.17
CA ASP A 31 -30.38 25.76 -35.54
C ASP A 31 -30.82 26.16 -34.12
N GLY A 32 -30.05 27.05 -33.47
CA GLY A 32 -30.35 27.65 -32.17
C GLY A 32 -29.85 26.86 -30.96
N LEU A 33 -28.90 25.94 -31.16
CA LEU A 33 -28.15 25.19 -30.15
C LEU A 33 -26.66 25.55 -30.23
N CYS A 34 -25.81 24.86 -29.47
CA CYS A 34 -24.35 24.96 -29.49
C CYS A 34 -23.77 23.55 -29.61
N SER A 35 -23.33 23.15 -30.81
CA SER A 35 -22.68 21.85 -31.03
C SER A 35 -21.26 21.81 -30.44
N LEU A 36 -20.74 20.61 -30.17
CA LEU A 36 -19.34 20.45 -29.75
C LEU A 36 -18.34 21.00 -30.77
N ARG A 37 -18.66 20.91 -32.07
CA ARG A 37 -17.84 21.44 -33.16
C ARG A 37 -17.85 22.96 -33.20
N GLU A 38 -19.02 23.55 -32.99
CA GLU A 38 -19.22 25.00 -32.94
C GLU A 38 -18.59 25.60 -31.69
N ALA A 39 -18.62 24.89 -30.55
CA ALA A 39 -17.93 25.28 -29.33
C ALA A 39 -16.39 25.26 -29.51
N VAL A 40 -15.85 24.22 -30.15
CA VAL A 40 -14.42 24.13 -30.49
C VAL A 40 -14.00 25.20 -31.51
N GLU A 41 -14.82 25.54 -32.51
CA GLU A 41 -14.54 26.68 -33.39
C GLU A 41 -14.61 28.01 -32.63
N ALA A 42 -15.59 28.20 -31.75
CA ALA A 42 -15.79 29.44 -31.00
C ALA A 42 -14.63 29.75 -30.02
N ALA A 43 -14.05 28.70 -29.44
CA ALA A 43 -12.78 28.77 -28.72
C ALA A 43 -11.60 29.09 -29.66
N ASN A 44 -11.33 28.24 -30.67
CA ASN A 44 -10.20 28.41 -31.60
C ASN A 44 -10.16 29.77 -32.31
N THR A 45 -11.32 30.36 -32.61
CA THR A 45 -11.44 31.64 -33.32
C THR A 45 -11.53 32.86 -32.40
N GLU A 46 -11.78 32.64 -31.09
CA GLU A 46 -12.12 33.67 -30.11
C GLU A 46 -13.36 34.51 -30.56
N THR A 47 -14.32 33.87 -31.25
CA THR A 47 -15.56 34.47 -31.75
C THR A 47 -16.78 33.56 -31.55
N ALA A 48 -18.00 34.11 -31.51
CA ALA A 48 -19.21 33.33 -31.24
C ALA A 48 -19.74 32.63 -32.52
N VAL A 49 -20.24 31.40 -32.37
CA VAL A 49 -20.74 30.52 -33.45
C VAL A 49 -22.13 30.00 -33.05
N ASP A 50 -23.15 30.26 -33.87
CA ASP A 50 -24.60 30.30 -33.49
C ASP A 50 -24.83 30.81 -32.05
N THR A 51 -25.13 29.91 -31.11
CA THR A 51 -25.37 30.24 -29.69
C THR A 51 -24.15 30.04 -28.80
N CYS A 52 -23.11 29.33 -29.27
CA CYS A 52 -21.85 29.15 -28.56
C CYS A 52 -21.20 30.51 -28.26
N THR A 53 -20.90 30.74 -26.98
CA THR A 53 -20.16 31.92 -26.53
C THR A 53 -18.77 31.98 -27.15
N ALA A 54 -18.32 33.19 -27.49
CA ALA A 54 -16.95 33.41 -27.92
C ALA A 54 -15.94 33.09 -26.81
N GLY A 55 -14.80 32.53 -27.17
CA GLY A 55 -13.60 32.55 -26.33
C GLY A 55 -13.24 33.98 -25.86
N GLN A 56 -12.44 34.08 -24.79
CA GLN A 56 -12.13 35.35 -24.12
C GLN A 56 -10.66 35.78 -24.18
N GLY A 57 -9.85 35.17 -25.05
CA GLY A 57 -8.45 35.53 -25.29
C GLY A 57 -7.50 35.01 -24.21
N GLY A 58 -7.61 33.72 -23.90
CA GLY A 58 -6.88 33.04 -22.85
C GLY A 58 -7.25 31.55 -22.84
N VAL A 59 -7.33 30.94 -21.65
CA VAL A 59 -7.82 29.56 -21.51
C VAL A 59 -9.29 29.47 -21.89
N ASN A 60 -9.63 28.51 -22.74
CA ASN A 60 -11.02 28.18 -23.08
C ASN A 60 -11.47 26.89 -22.37
N ILE A 61 -12.70 26.86 -21.87
CA ILE A 61 -13.30 25.77 -21.10
C ILE A 61 -14.60 25.36 -21.78
N ILE A 62 -14.62 24.14 -22.30
CA ILE A 62 -15.78 23.49 -22.91
C ILE A 62 -16.48 22.64 -21.85
N LEU A 63 -17.78 22.87 -21.71
CA LEU A 63 -18.68 22.24 -20.73
C LEU A 63 -19.84 21.57 -21.47
N PHE A 64 -20.53 20.65 -20.81
CA PHE A 64 -21.64 19.90 -21.40
C PHE A 64 -22.92 20.09 -20.56
N ASP A 65 -24.02 20.51 -21.19
CA ASP A 65 -25.32 20.56 -20.51
C ASP A 65 -25.85 19.14 -20.27
N PRO A 66 -26.53 18.85 -19.14
CA PRO A 66 -27.10 17.54 -18.83
C PRO A 66 -28.06 16.95 -19.88
N VAL A 67 -28.52 17.74 -20.86
CA VAL A 67 -29.23 17.23 -22.05
C VAL A 67 -28.37 16.29 -22.91
N THR A 68 -27.04 16.31 -22.74
CA THR A 68 -26.09 15.43 -23.46
C THR A 68 -25.83 14.10 -22.75
N ASP A 69 -26.22 13.97 -21.47
CA ASP A 69 -25.83 12.86 -20.61
C ASP A 69 -26.30 11.48 -21.11
N GLY A 70 -25.39 10.50 -21.06
CA GLY A 70 -25.62 9.11 -21.46
C GLY A 70 -25.88 8.91 -22.96
N THR A 71 -25.79 9.96 -23.78
CA THR A 71 -26.08 9.93 -25.22
C THR A 71 -24.84 10.32 -26.01
N PRO A 72 -24.16 9.38 -26.69
CA PRO A 72 -22.89 9.67 -27.36
C PRO A 72 -22.98 10.77 -28.43
N ILE A 73 -22.08 11.75 -28.33
CA ILE A 73 -21.85 12.75 -29.37
C ILE A 73 -20.98 12.09 -30.45
N ILE A 74 -21.64 11.58 -31.50
CA ILE A 74 -20.97 10.87 -32.59
C ILE A 74 -20.37 11.88 -33.57
N LEU A 75 -19.04 11.94 -33.64
CA LEU A 75 -18.30 12.88 -34.45
C LEU A 75 -18.34 12.54 -35.95
N SER A 76 -18.59 13.58 -36.76
CA SER A 76 -18.59 13.55 -38.22
C SER A 76 -17.19 13.69 -38.84
N ASP A 77 -16.27 14.35 -38.14
CA ASP A 77 -14.84 14.53 -38.46
C ASP A 77 -14.06 14.78 -37.15
N SER A 78 -12.73 14.88 -37.19
CA SER A 78 -11.89 15.19 -36.03
C SER A 78 -12.19 16.58 -35.44
N LEU A 79 -11.96 16.76 -34.13
CA LEU A 79 -11.94 18.08 -33.48
C LEU A 79 -10.50 18.63 -33.52
N TYR A 80 -10.30 19.70 -34.30
CA TYR A 80 -8.99 20.34 -34.46
C TYR A 80 -8.77 21.38 -33.36
N ILE A 81 -7.77 21.15 -32.50
CA ILE A 81 -7.46 22.00 -31.35
C ILE A 81 -6.19 22.83 -31.65
N THR A 82 -6.31 24.16 -31.61
CA THR A 82 -5.25 25.11 -31.99
C THR A 82 -5.01 26.24 -30.97
N THR A 83 -5.81 26.28 -29.90
CA THR A 83 -5.65 27.16 -28.72
C THR A 83 -5.74 26.31 -27.44
N ASP A 84 -5.50 26.90 -26.28
CA ASP A 84 -5.51 26.19 -24.99
C ASP A 84 -6.94 25.84 -24.57
N MET A 85 -7.20 24.56 -24.33
CA MET A 85 -8.54 24.05 -24.03
C MET A 85 -8.59 23.10 -22.83
N TYR A 86 -9.67 23.23 -22.08
CA TYR A 86 -10.13 22.31 -21.04
C TYR A 86 -11.47 21.76 -21.51
N PHE A 87 -11.67 20.44 -21.43
CA PHE A 87 -12.97 19.79 -21.60
C PHE A 87 -13.35 19.15 -20.28
N THR A 88 -14.48 19.57 -19.71
CA THR A 88 -15.01 19.04 -18.45
C THR A 88 -16.43 18.56 -18.71
N GLY A 89 -16.61 17.23 -18.67
CA GLY A 89 -17.92 16.58 -18.77
C GLY A 89 -18.70 16.58 -17.46
N ASN A 90 -19.71 15.72 -17.40
CA ASN A 90 -20.60 15.50 -16.26
C ASN A 90 -20.36 14.14 -15.57
N GLY A 91 -19.26 13.46 -15.91
CA GLY A 91 -18.78 12.23 -15.28
C GLY A 91 -18.36 11.15 -16.28
N GLU A 92 -17.52 10.21 -15.83
CA GLU A 92 -17.14 9.04 -16.62
C GLU A 92 -18.37 8.20 -16.98
N GLY A 93 -18.48 7.77 -18.25
CA GLY A 93 -19.68 7.13 -18.78
C GLY A 93 -20.92 8.04 -18.94
N VAL A 94 -20.90 9.26 -18.40
CA VAL A 94 -21.99 10.26 -18.53
C VAL A 94 -21.79 11.09 -19.80
N THR A 95 -20.68 11.81 -19.93
CA THR A 95 -20.36 12.57 -21.14
C THR A 95 -19.52 11.72 -22.09
N ILE A 96 -20.13 11.28 -23.19
CA ILE A 96 -19.52 10.33 -24.14
C ILE A 96 -19.25 11.02 -25.49
N LEU A 97 -17.98 11.05 -25.89
CA LEU A 97 -17.53 11.46 -27.22
C LEU A 97 -17.17 10.20 -28.04
N ASP A 98 -17.77 10.05 -29.22
CA ASP A 98 -17.68 8.82 -30.01
C ASP A 98 -17.10 9.12 -31.40
N GLY A 99 -15.98 8.48 -31.75
CA GLY A 99 -15.31 8.64 -33.04
C GLY A 99 -16.05 7.98 -34.23
N GLY A 100 -17.27 7.47 -34.02
CA GLY A 100 -18.14 6.98 -35.08
C GLY A 100 -17.63 5.75 -35.81
N ASN A 101 -16.61 5.06 -35.28
CA ASN A 101 -15.87 3.98 -35.93
C ASN A 101 -15.13 4.41 -37.22
N SER A 102 -14.78 5.70 -37.37
CA SER A 102 -14.09 6.23 -38.57
C SER A 102 -13.30 7.53 -38.37
N ASN A 103 -13.43 8.20 -37.22
CA ASN A 103 -12.81 9.48 -36.92
C ASN A 103 -11.99 9.39 -35.63
N ARG A 104 -10.89 10.16 -35.60
CA ARG A 104 -10.20 10.55 -34.36
C ARG A 104 -11.06 11.56 -33.60
N ILE A 105 -10.96 11.59 -32.28
CA ILE A 105 -11.71 12.57 -31.47
C ILE A 105 -10.95 13.90 -31.42
N PHE A 106 -9.76 13.93 -30.83
CA PHE A 106 -8.95 15.15 -30.71
C PHE A 106 -7.70 15.10 -31.60
N TYR A 107 -7.54 16.10 -32.46
CA TYR A 107 -6.31 16.36 -33.21
C TYR A 107 -5.71 17.69 -32.75
N VAL A 108 -4.59 17.62 -32.02
CA VAL A 108 -3.95 18.78 -31.39
C VAL A 108 -2.62 19.10 -32.09
N ASN A 109 -2.55 20.29 -32.66
CA ASN A 109 -1.38 20.76 -33.41
C ASN A 109 -1.21 22.27 -33.14
N ASN A 110 -0.65 22.58 -31.97
CA ASN A 110 -0.46 23.96 -31.54
C ASN A 110 0.95 24.44 -31.96
N SER A 111 1.01 25.15 -33.09
CA SER A 111 2.25 25.69 -33.68
C SER A 111 2.99 26.77 -32.85
N SER A 112 2.64 26.96 -31.57
CA SER A 112 3.27 27.90 -30.64
C SER A 112 4.31 27.26 -29.72
N GLU A 113 4.39 25.93 -29.63
CA GLU A 113 5.19 25.19 -28.63
C GLU A 113 4.78 25.46 -27.16
N THR A 114 3.65 26.12 -26.93
CA THR A 114 3.15 26.51 -25.59
C THR A 114 1.74 26.01 -25.28
N GLY A 115 1.25 25.01 -26.03
CA GLY A 115 -0.16 24.58 -25.96
C GLY A 115 -0.51 23.68 -24.78
N PHE A 116 -1.73 23.81 -24.27
CA PHE A 116 -2.30 22.94 -23.21
C PHE A 116 -3.61 22.27 -23.68
N LEU A 117 -3.73 20.95 -23.48
CA LEU A 117 -5.02 20.24 -23.51
C LEU A 117 -5.25 19.54 -22.18
N ASN A 118 -6.40 19.78 -21.57
CA ASN A 118 -6.81 19.16 -20.31
C ASN A 118 -8.18 18.48 -20.51
N LEU A 119 -8.30 17.23 -20.09
CA LEU A 119 -9.52 16.42 -20.17
C LEU A 119 -9.95 15.98 -18.78
N SER A 120 -11.23 16.15 -18.47
CA SER A 120 -11.86 15.85 -17.19
C SER A 120 -13.26 15.28 -17.39
N ASP A 121 -13.65 14.26 -16.64
CA ASP A 121 -15.03 13.74 -16.55
C ASP A 121 -15.61 13.20 -17.88
N LEU A 122 -14.84 12.41 -18.62
CA LEU A 122 -15.14 12.06 -20.03
C LEU A 122 -15.00 10.57 -20.37
N THR A 123 -15.84 10.09 -21.29
CA THR A 123 -15.58 8.85 -22.04
C THR A 123 -15.32 9.16 -23.50
N LEU A 124 -14.13 8.77 -23.98
CA LEU A 124 -13.74 8.79 -25.39
C LEU A 124 -13.82 7.36 -25.94
N GLN A 125 -14.54 7.13 -27.04
CA GLN A 125 -14.70 5.75 -27.54
C GLN A 125 -14.82 5.60 -29.05
N ASN A 126 -14.57 4.38 -29.53
CA ASN A 126 -14.82 3.92 -30.90
C ASN A 126 -14.12 4.78 -31.97
N ALA A 127 -12.95 5.34 -31.64
CA ALA A 127 -12.20 6.23 -32.50
C ALA A 127 -11.14 5.45 -33.29
N MET A 128 -11.37 5.27 -34.58
CA MET A 128 -10.58 4.36 -35.42
C MET A 128 -10.08 5.05 -36.69
N PHE A 129 -8.78 4.94 -36.95
CA PHE A 129 -8.16 5.40 -38.19
C PHE A 129 -7.10 4.38 -38.65
N ASP A 130 -7.29 3.74 -39.80
CA ASP A 130 -6.53 2.53 -40.19
C ASP A 130 -5.17 2.78 -40.88
N THR A 131 -4.68 4.04 -40.88
CA THR A 131 -3.37 4.43 -41.44
C THR A 131 -2.74 5.69 -40.80
N GLU A 132 -3.06 6.03 -39.54
CA GLU A 132 -2.47 7.19 -38.83
C GLU A 132 -2.28 6.92 -37.33
N ASN A 133 -1.52 7.80 -36.67
CA ASN A 133 -1.20 7.74 -35.24
C ASN A 133 -2.32 8.39 -34.38
N GLY A 134 -2.53 7.90 -33.17
CA GLY A 134 -3.44 8.50 -32.18
C GLY A 134 -4.91 8.25 -32.50
N GLY A 135 -5.48 7.16 -31.98
CA GLY A 135 -6.84 6.73 -32.34
C GLY A 135 -7.91 7.66 -31.80
N ALA A 136 -7.96 7.85 -30.47
CA ALA A 136 -8.82 8.87 -29.86
C ALA A 136 -8.14 10.25 -29.84
N ILE A 137 -6.84 10.29 -29.48
CA ILE A 137 -6.07 11.53 -29.29
C ILE A 137 -4.77 11.47 -30.10
N TYR A 138 -4.53 12.49 -30.91
CA TYR A 138 -3.21 12.82 -31.45
C TYR A 138 -2.77 14.19 -30.92
N GLY A 139 -1.63 14.26 -30.23
CA GLY A 139 -1.01 15.51 -29.81
C GLY A 139 0.45 15.63 -30.26
N SER A 140 0.84 16.86 -30.64
CA SER A 140 2.24 17.20 -30.93
C SER A 140 2.49 18.67 -30.59
N HIS A 141 3.71 19.00 -30.13
CA HIS A 141 4.11 20.36 -29.73
C HIS A 141 3.21 20.95 -28.61
N LEU A 142 2.76 20.07 -27.70
CA LEU A 142 2.05 20.44 -26.49
C LEU A 142 3.07 20.73 -25.39
N ALA A 143 2.89 21.81 -24.63
CA ALA A 143 3.64 21.99 -23.40
C ALA A 143 3.18 20.96 -22.36
N TYR A 144 1.86 20.79 -22.24
CA TYR A 144 1.25 19.83 -21.32
C TYR A 144 0.00 19.16 -21.92
N PHE A 145 -0.18 17.88 -21.61
CA PHE A 145 -1.43 17.13 -21.75
C PHE A 145 -1.84 16.57 -20.38
N THR A 146 -3.11 16.73 -20.00
CA THR A 146 -3.69 16.08 -18.82
C THR A 146 -4.97 15.32 -19.14
N ALA A 147 -5.17 14.19 -18.45
CA ALA A 147 -6.43 13.46 -18.41
C ALA A 147 -6.70 12.99 -16.97
N THR A 148 -7.85 13.33 -16.42
CA THR A 148 -8.25 13.02 -15.05
C THR A 148 -9.71 12.56 -15.06
N ASP A 149 -10.00 11.39 -14.49
CA ASP A 149 -11.34 10.77 -14.55
C ASP A 149 -11.82 10.56 -16.00
N VAL A 150 -10.92 10.04 -16.86
CA VAL A 150 -11.18 9.80 -18.29
C VAL A 150 -11.08 8.32 -18.65
N THR A 151 -12.11 7.80 -19.33
CA THR A 151 -12.03 6.49 -19.99
C THR A 151 -11.80 6.65 -21.49
N ILE A 152 -10.80 5.95 -22.04
CA ILE A 152 -10.55 5.86 -23.49
C ILE A 152 -10.59 4.40 -23.95
N LYS A 153 -11.52 4.07 -24.86
CA LYS A 153 -11.78 2.67 -25.24
C LYS A 153 -12.12 2.40 -26.71
N ASN A 154 -11.93 1.15 -27.12
CA ASN A 154 -12.28 0.64 -28.46
C ASN A 154 -11.65 1.44 -29.63
N SER A 155 -10.46 2.01 -29.44
CA SER A 155 -9.81 2.90 -30.40
C SER A 155 -8.66 2.20 -31.17
N LEU A 156 -8.40 2.63 -32.40
CA LEU A 156 -7.48 1.98 -33.34
C LEU A 156 -6.63 3.01 -34.09
N ALA A 157 -5.31 2.78 -34.14
CA ALA A 157 -4.32 3.58 -34.86
C ALA A 157 -3.12 2.72 -35.28
N ASP A 158 -2.17 3.26 -36.07
CA ASP A 158 -0.87 2.60 -36.31
C ASP A 158 0.03 2.69 -35.05
N TYR A 159 0.00 3.84 -34.37
CA TYR A 159 0.77 4.13 -33.16
C TYR A 159 -0.13 4.88 -32.16
N GLY A 160 -0.20 4.45 -30.90
CA GLY A 160 -1.04 5.12 -29.90
C GLY A 160 -2.53 4.85 -30.12
N GLY A 161 -2.96 3.61 -29.86
CA GLY A 161 -4.31 3.14 -30.19
C GLY A 161 -5.41 3.95 -29.49
N ALA A 162 -5.20 4.34 -28.22
CA ALA A 162 -5.96 5.42 -27.58
C ALA A 162 -5.28 6.79 -27.80
N ILE A 163 -4.01 6.92 -27.40
CA ILE A 163 -3.30 8.21 -27.33
C ILE A 163 -1.94 8.13 -28.03
N TYR A 164 -1.66 9.09 -28.93
CA TYR A 164 -0.32 9.38 -29.44
C TYR A 164 0.15 10.78 -29.01
N LEU A 165 1.36 10.88 -28.47
CA LEU A 165 1.99 12.13 -28.03
C LEU A 165 3.46 12.24 -28.46
N HIS A 166 3.92 13.47 -28.75
CA HIS A 166 5.31 13.78 -29.07
C HIS A 166 5.72 15.18 -28.58
N ASP A 167 6.88 15.28 -27.93
CA ASP A 167 7.43 16.49 -27.28
C ASP A 167 6.44 17.14 -26.30
N THR A 168 6.12 16.48 -25.17
CA THR A 168 5.16 17.01 -24.18
C THR A 168 5.40 16.48 -22.76
N SER A 169 5.02 17.25 -21.75
CA SER A 169 4.80 16.75 -20.39
C SER A 169 3.39 16.17 -20.28
N THR A 170 3.24 14.98 -19.71
CA THR A 170 1.96 14.26 -19.63
C THR A 170 1.63 13.87 -18.20
N SER A 171 0.38 14.06 -17.78
CA SER A 171 -0.15 13.54 -16.52
C SER A 171 -1.49 12.85 -16.77
N ILE A 172 -1.65 11.62 -16.30
CA ILE A 172 -2.89 10.84 -16.40
C ILE A 172 -3.22 10.29 -15.01
N SER A 173 -4.42 10.60 -14.51
CA SER A 173 -4.89 10.18 -13.19
C SER A 173 -6.31 9.62 -13.21
N ASN A 174 -6.65 8.72 -12.29
CA ASN A 174 -8.00 8.17 -12.08
C ASN A 174 -8.67 7.64 -13.37
N SER A 175 -7.88 7.14 -14.32
CA SER A 175 -8.32 6.96 -15.72
C SER A 175 -8.32 5.49 -16.15
N THR A 176 -9.09 5.15 -17.18
CA THR A 176 -9.12 3.79 -17.76
C THR A 176 -8.87 3.80 -19.26
N ILE A 177 -7.76 3.20 -19.70
CA ILE A 177 -7.39 3.06 -21.11
C ILE A 177 -7.53 1.57 -21.46
N SER A 178 -8.58 1.20 -22.19
CA SER A 178 -8.90 -0.22 -22.42
C SER A 178 -9.46 -0.62 -23.79
N ASN A 179 -9.22 -1.87 -24.20
CA ASN A 179 -9.71 -2.43 -25.46
C ASN A 179 -9.26 -1.66 -26.72
N ASN A 180 -8.12 -0.98 -26.67
CA ASN A 180 -7.55 -0.22 -27.79
C ASN A 180 -6.48 -1.07 -28.51
N SER A 181 -6.16 -0.74 -29.78
CA SER A 181 -5.22 -1.53 -30.60
C SER A 181 -4.32 -0.67 -31.49
N ALA A 182 -3.07 -1.12 -31.70
CA ALA A 182 -2.08 -0.48 -32.58
C ALA A 182 -0.96 -1.43 -33.02
N GLU A 183 0.05 -0.94 -33.77
CA GLU A 183 1.33 -1.64 -33.95
C GLU A 183 2.22 -1.39 -32.72
N TYR A 184 2.24 -0.15 -32.20
CA TYR A 184 2.99 0.21 -30.99
C TYR A 184 2.16 1.09 -30.05
N GLY A 185 2.20 0.81 -28.75
CA GLY A 185 1.48 1.58 -27.74
C GLY A 185 -0.03 1.50 -27.94
N ALA A 186 -0.61 0.31 -27.81
CA ALA A 186 -2.03 0.12 -28.11
C ALA A 186 -2.96 0.92 -27.17
N GLY A 187 -2.59 1.10 -25.91
CA GLY A 187 -3.07 2.21 -25.09
C GLY A 187 -2.40 3.53 -25.49
N ILE A 188 -1.22 3.81 -24.91
CA ILE A 188 -0.45 5.04 -25.14
C ILE A 188 0.81 4.76 -25.94
N PHE A 189 1.13 5.65 -26.88
CA PHE A 189 2.45 5.81 -27.48
C PHE A 189 2.98 7.23 -27.24
N ILE A 190 4.12 7.38 -26.56
CA ILE A 190 4.76 8.68 -26.28
C ILE A 190 6.24 8.72 -26.68
N LEU A 191 6.67 9.87 -27.21
CA LEU A 191 8.05 10.18 -27.59
C LEU A 191 8.47 11.56 -27.05
N ASN A 192 9.60 11.62 -26.36
CA ASN A 192 10.20 12.83 -25.77
C ASN A 192 9.32 13.58 -24.74
N GLY A 193 9.86 13.79 -23.55
CA GLY A 193 9.24 14.62 -22.50
C GLY A 193 9.10 13.84 -21.19
N SER A 194 7.94 13.95 -20.54
CA SER A 194 7.63 13.19 -19.33
C SER A 194 6.24 12.55 -19.38
N LEU A 195 6.08 11.43 -18.67
CA LEU A 195 4.82 10.71 -18.50
C LEU A 195 4.63 10.32 -17.04
N ASN A 196 3.70 10.98 -16.37
CA ASN A 196 3.26 10.66 -15.03
C ASN A 196 1.89 9.96 -15.11
N ILE A 197 1.77 8.78 -14.52
CA ILE A 197 0.55 7.98 -14.46
C ILE A 197 0.29 7.65 -12.98
N THR A 198 -0.91 7.92 -12.49
CA THR A 198 -1.32 7.63 -11.10
C THR A 198 -2.73 7.02 -11.10
N ASN A 199 -3.01 6.05 -10.24
CA ASN A 199 -4.35 5.45 -10.07
C ASN A 199 -5.07 5.15 -11.41
N THR A 200 -4.38 4.51 -12.36
CA THR A 200 -4.85 4.38 -13.75
C THR A 200 -4.79 2.94 -14.25
N THR A 201 -5.86 2.50 -14.91
CA THR A 201 -6.00 1.14 -15.42
C THR A 201 -5.76 1.06 -16.94
N PHE A 202 -4.71 0.35 -17.33
CA PHE A 202 -4.43 -0.08 -18.70
C PHE A 202 -4.88 -1.52 -18.88
N ARG A 203 -5.94 -1.76 -19.65
CA ARG A 203 -6.58 -3.08 -19.67
C ARG A 203 -7.01 -3.59 -21.05
N ASP A 204 -6.76 -4.88 -21.33
CA ASP A 204 -7.20 -5.56 -22.55
C ASP A 204 -6.77 -4.82 -23.86
N ASN A 205 -5.66 -4.06 -23.85
CA ASN A 205 -5.12 -3.36 -25.05
C ASN A 205 -4.19 -4.27 -25.87
N ASP A 206 -4.25 -4.18 -27.20
CA ASP A 206 -3.73 -5.20 -28.12
C ASP A 206 -2.80 -4.62 -29.22
N ALA A 207 -1.48 -4.74 -29.01
CA ALA A 207 -0.42 -4.32 -29.93
C ALA A 207 0.01 -5.44 -30.91
N THR A 208 -0.94 -6.03 -31.65
CA THR A 208 -0.69 -7.18 -32.56
C THR A 208 -1.04 -6.96 -34.04
N GLY A 209 -1.21 -5.71 -34.49
CA GLY A 209 -1.41 -5.37 -35.90
C GLY A 209 -0.63 -4.11 -36.33
N ALA A 210 0.07 -4.05 -37.46
CA ALA A 210 0.11 -5.03 -38.55
C ALA A 210 1.40 -4.93 -39.41
N ALA A 211 1.52 -5.84 -40.39
CA ALA A 211 2.54 -5.88 -41.45
C ALA A 211 4.00 -6.12 -41.04
N PHE A 212 4.44 -5.73 -39.84
CA PHE A 212 5.81 -5.96 -39.35
C PHE A 212 5.80 -6.57 -37.93
N SER A 213 6.45 -7.71 -37.76
CA SER A 213 6.44 -8.49 -36.51
C SER A 213 7.34 -7.92 -35.40
N TYR A 214 7.07 -6.68 -35.01
CA TYR A 214 7.82 -5.92 -34.00
C TYR A 214 6.94 -5.18 -32.99
N GLY A 215 5.60 -5.32 -33.07
CA GLY A 215 4.67 -4.54 -32.27
C GLY A 215 4.88 -4.67 -30.76
N ALA A 216 4.91 -3.55 -30.05
CA ALA A 216 5.40 -3.48 -28.67
C ALA A 216 4.63 -2.45 -27.82
N GLY A 217 4.53 -2.72 -26.51
CA GLY A 217 3.78 -1.88 -25.59
C GLY A 217 2.27 -2.03 -25.78
N GLY A 218 1.66 -3.07 -25.20
CA GLY A 218 0.21 -3.25 -25.27
C GLY A 218 -0.52 -2.14 -24.51
N GLY A 219 -0.24 -1.97 -23.22
CA GLY A 219 -0.74 -0.82 -22.45
C GLY A 219 0.00 0.47 -22.81
N LEU A 220 1.34 0.46 -22.73
CA LEU A 220 2.19 1.64 -22.94
C LEU A 220 3.41 1.33 -23.81
N TYR A 221 3.68 2.20 -24.78
CA TYR A 221 5.00 2.36 -25.41
C TYR A 221 5.54 3.76 -25.08
N SER A 222 6.74 3.81 -24.51
CA SER A 222 7.45 5.04 -24.15
C SER A 222 8.87 5.01 -24.71
N SER A 223 9.36 6.13 -25.26
CA SER A 223 10.75 6.26 -25.72
C SER A 223 11.29 7.67 -25.52
N TYR A 224 12.55 7.77 -25.05
CA TYR A 224 13.24 9.02 -24.68
C TYR A 224 12.42 9.96 -23.78
N THR A 225 11.58 9.37 -22.92
CA THR A 225 10.61 10.05 -22.06
C THR A 225 10.85 9.60 -20.62
N ASP A 226 10.94 10.53 -19.67
CA ASP A 226 11.04 10.20 -18.25
C ASP A 226 9.66 9.68 -17.77
N VAL A 227 9.63 8.53 -17.11
CA VAL A 227 8.37 7.83 -16.77
C VAL A 227 8.23 7.69 -15.25
N THR A 228 7.07 8.09 -14.73
CA THR A 228 6.63 7.84 -13.35
C THR A 228 5.27 7.14 -13.39
N ILE A 229 5.11 6.03 -12.67
CA ILE A 229 3.86 5.26 -12.59
C ILE A 229 3.59 4.87 -11.14
N THR A 230 2.48 5.33 -10.55
CA THR A 230 2.07 5.00 -9.18
C THR A 230 0.66 4.39 -9.19
N ASP A 231 0.34 3.51 -8.22
CA ASP A 231 -1.03 3.04 -7.93
C ASP A 231 -1.78 2.40 -9.13
N SER A 232 -1.06 1.92 -10.14
CA SER A 232 -1.61 1.71 -11.49
C SER A 232 -1.57 0.26 -11.95
N THR A 233 -2.61 -0.16 -12.69
CA THR A 233 -2.81 -1.54 -13.10
C THR A 233 -2.69 -1.71 -14.62
N PHE A 234 -1.70 -2.48 -15.05
CA PHE A 234 -1.55 -2.99 -16.42
C PHE A 234 -2.04 -4.44 -16.44
N SER A 235 -3.26 -4.70 -16.92
CA SER A 235 -3.85 -6.05 -16.95
C SER A 235 -4.28 -6.56 -18.33
N LEU A 236 -3.95 -7.82 -18.65
CA LEU A 236 -4.35 -8.52 -19.89
C LEU A 236 -3.95 -7.82 -21.22
N ASN A 237 -2.99 -6.90 -21.18
CA ASN A 237 -2.50 -6.24 -22.39
C ASN A 237 -1.58 -7.18 -23.18
N THR A 238 -1.63 -7.11 -24.51
CA THR A 238 -0.94 -8.03 -25.42
C THR A 238 -0.06 -7.28 -26.42
N ALA A 239 1.08 -7.84 -26.81
CA ALA A 239 1.95 -7.30 -27.87
C ALA A 239 2.54 -8.39 -28.77
N GLU A 240 2.70 -8.17 -30.08
CA GLU A 240 3.28 -9.19 -30.98
C GLU A 240 4.75 -9.48 -30.63
N HIS A 241 5.51 -8.50 -30.15
CA HIS A 241 6.94 -8.63 -29.89
C HIS A 241 7.26 -8.62 -28.40
N THR A 242 7.09 -7.50 -27.69
CA THR A 242 7.60 -7.37 -26.31
C THR A 242 6.90 -6.26 -25.52
N GLY A 243 6.88 -6.36 -24.20
CA GLY A 243 6.20 -5.41 -23.33
C GLY A 243 4.69 -5.48 -23.51
N GLY A 244 4.09 -6.64 -23.24
CA GLY A 244 2.64 -6.82 -23.32
C GLY A 244 1.92 -5.81 -22.42
N GLY A 245 2.36 -5.67 -21.17
CA GLY A 245 1.98 -4.57 -20.28
C GLY A 245 2.55 -3.23 -20.77
N ALA A 246 3.87 -3.08 -20.73
CA ALA A 246 4.54 -1.85 -21.17
C ALA A 246 5.94 -2.08 -21.76
N PHE A 247 6.33 -1.19 -22.68
CA PHE A 247 7.66 -1.08 -23.26
C PHE A 247 8.21 0.33 -23.03
N ILE A 248 9.40 0.44 -22.44
CA ILE A 248 10.07 1.71 -22.15
C ILE A 248 11.51 1.65 -22.68
N PHE A 249 11.93 2.67 -23.43
CA PHE A 249 13.22 2.68 -24.12
C PHE A 249 13.98 4.02 -24.01
N GLY A 250 15.29 3.94 -23.74
CA GLY A 250 16.23 5.06 -23.92
C GLY A 250 16.03 6.22 -22.94
N THR A 251 15.55 5.96 -21.73
CA THR A 251 15.22 7.00 -20.73
C THR A 251 16.15 6.95 -19.52
N SER A 252 16.39 8.11 -18.90
CA SER A 252 17.26 8.19 -17.72
C SER A 252 16.51 7.95 -16.41
N ASN A 253 15.17 8.05 -16.42
CA ASN A 253 14.33 7.94 -15.24
C ASN A 253 13.08 7.08 -15.51
N VAL A 254 12.96 5.98 -14.79
CA VAL A 254 11.79 5.08 -14.75
C VAL A 254 11.51 4.76 -13.29
N ASP A 255 10.58 5.47 -12.67
CA ASP A 255 10.17 5.19 -11.29
C ASP A 255 8.75 4.64 -11.29
N ILE A 256 8.60 3.39 -10.86
CA ILE A 256 7.30 2.72 -10.80
C ILE A 256 7.09 2.25 -9.36
N SER A 257 6.01 2.70 -8.73
CA SER A 257 5.64 2.31 -7.37
C SER A 257 4.21 1.74 -7.31
N ASP A 258 3.95 0.87 -6.34
CA ASP A 258 2.59 0.53 -5.87
C ASP A 258 1.65 0.02 -6.98
N SER A 259 2.22 -0.67 -7.97
CA SER A 259 1.60 -0.90 -9.29
C SER A 259 1.60 -2.37 -9.70
N THR A 260 0.55 -2.79 -10.40
CA THR A 260 0.36 -4.20 -10.79
C THR A 260 0.49 -4.40 -12.30
N PHE A 261 1.40 -5.27 -12.72
CA PHE A 261 1.45 -5.83 -14.07
C PHE A 261 0.93 -7.27 -14.01
N SER A 262 -0.33 -7.52 -14.39
CA SER A 262 -0.94 -8.85 -14.28
C SER A 262 -1.49 -9.44 -15.60
N ASN A 263 -1.22 -10.73 -15.82
CA ASN A 263 -1.76 -11.52 -16.93
C ASN A 263 -1.48 -10.94 -18.35
N ASN A 264 -0.49 -10.06 -18.50
CA ASN A 264 -0.11 -9.50 -19.81
C ASN A 264 0.69 -10.53 -20.63
N SER A 265 0.75 -10.38 -21.97
CA SER A 265 1.46 -11.37 -22.81
C SER A 265 2.16 -10.80 -24.05
N ALA A 266 3.30 -11.41 -24.41
CA ALA A 266 4.04 -11.12 -25.63
C ALA A 266 4.90 -12.31 -26.09
N ASN A 267 5.57 -12.19 -27.25
CA ASN A 267 6.54 -13.21 -27.69
C ASN A 267 7.84 -13.17 -26.87
N PHE A 268 8.38 -11.99 -26.58
CA PHE A 268 9.43 -11.78 -25.59
C PHE A 268 8.77 -11.37 -24.28
N ILE A 269 9.06 -10.20 -23.71
CA ILE A 269 8.66 -9.90 -22.33
C ILE A 269 7.14 -9.69 -22.18
N GLY A 270 6.48 -10.44 -21.30
CA GLY A 270 5.03 -10.38 -21.12
C GLY A 270 4.55 -9.12 -20.38
N GLY A 271 5.13 -8.79 -19.22
CA GLY A 271 4.80 -7.61 -18.43
C GLY A 271 5.49 -6.33 -18.91
N LEU A 272 6.59 -5.94 -18.24
CA LEU A 272 7.33 -4.68 -18.43
C LEU A 272 8.69 -4.93 -19.08
N ASN A 273 8.98 -4.26 -20.20
CA ASN A 273 10.29 -4.33 -20.87
C ASN A 273 11.02 -2.98 -20.83
N LEU A 274 12.18 -2.96 -20.18
CA LEU A 274 13.07 -1.81 -20.03
C LEU A 274 14.34 -2.00 -20.87
N GLU A 275 14.61 -1.06 -21.78
CA GLU A 275 15.77 -1.09 -22.69
C GLU A 275 16.50 0.25 -22.71
N GLU A 276 17.84 0.27 -22.69
CA GLU A 276 18.65 1.50 -22.58
C GLU A 276 18.15 2.45 -21.46
N SER A 277 17.68 1.90 -20.32
CA SER A 277 16.91 2.64 -19.30
C SER A 277 17.48 2.52 -17.88
N SER A 278 17.26 3.54 -17.04
CA SER A 278 17.60 3.51 -15.61
C SER A 278 16.48 4.04 -14.70
N GLY A 279 16.40 3.52 -13.47
CA GLY A 279 15.38 3.92 -12.49
C GLY A 279 15.09 2.84 -11.44
N SER A 280 13.94 2.95 -10.78
CA SER A 280 13.49 2.11 -9.66
C SER A 280 12.11 1.48 -9.90
N LEU A 281 11.94 0.24 -9.43
CA LEU A 281 10.64 -0.44 -9.29
C LEU A 281 10.45 -0.77 -7.80
N ASN A 282 9.41 -0.24 -7.15
CA ASN A 282 9.15 -0.44 -5.72
C ASN A 282 7.71 -0.93 -5.49
N TYR A 283 7.47 -1.92 -4.63
CA TYR A 283 6.11 -2.46 -4.42
C TYR A 283 5.37 -2.82 -5.74
N VAL A 284 6.07 -3.41 -6.72
CA VAL A 284 5.50 -3.71 -8.04
C VAL A 284 5.15 -5.20 -8.16
N ASP A 285 3.87 -5.49 -8.37
CA ASP A 285 3.34 -6.85 -8.47
C ASP A 285 3.28 -7.33 -9.92
N PHE A 286 4.15 -8.29 -10.27
CA PHE A 286 4.15 -9.00 -11.54
C PHE A 286 3.49 -10.38 -11.39
N THR A 287 2.21 -10.52 -11.74
CA THR A 287 1.45 -11.77 -11.54
C THR A 287 0.94 -12.40 -12.83
N GLY A 288 1.33 -13.65 -13.11
CA GLY A 288 0.73 -14.48 -14.18
C GLY A 288 1.01 -14.01 -15.61
N ASN A 289 1.99 -13.13 -15.83
CA ASN A 289 2.36 -12.65 -17.16
C ASN A 289 3.02 -13.76 -17.99
N THR A 290 2.75 -13.80 -19.30
CA THR A 290 3.13 -14.94 -20.17
C THR A 290 3.94 -14.51 -21.39
N ALA A 291 5.16 -15.03 -21.51
CA ALA A 291 6.08 -14.87 -22.62
C ALA A 291 6.16 -16.15 -23.49
N ALA A 292 6.56 -16.02 -24.76
CA ALA A 292 6.91 -17.19 -25.58
C ALA A 292 8.39 -17.58 -25.42
N TYR A 293 9.31 -16.61 -25.45
CA TYR A 293 10.75 -16.85 -25.63
C TYR A 293 11.65 -16.34 -24.49
N SER A 294 11.25 -15.31 -23.75
CA SER A 294 12.05 -14.77 -22.64
C SER A 294 11.21 -13.94 -21.68
N GLY A 295 11.33 -14.16 -20.37
CA GLY A 295 10.88 -13.25 -19.30
C GLY A 295 9.38 -12.98 -19.27
N GLY A 296 8.59 -13.83 -18.61
CA GLY A 296 7.15 -13.60 -18.48
C GLY A 296 6.81 -12.24 -17.84
N ALA A 297 7.50 -11.84 -16.78
CA ALA A 297 7.27 -10.60 -16.05
C ALA A 297 8.06 -9.40 -16.58
N LEU A 298 9.38 -9.42 -16.43
CA LEU A 298 10.23 -8.23 -16.47
C LEU A 298 11.48 -8.46 -17.33
N GLY A 299 11.77 -7.51 -18.22
CA GLY A 299 12.98 -7.50 -19.03
C GLY A 299 13.84 -6.28 -18.74
N ILE A 300 15.12 -6.49 -18.45
CA ILE A 300 16.09 -5.42 -18.16
C ILE A 300 17.27 -5.60 -19.12
N LYS A 301 17.28 -4.83 -20.21
CA LYS A 301 18.03 -5.16 -21.43
C LYS A 301 18.81 -3.95 -21.97
N GLN A 302 19.78 -4.22 -22.84
CA GLN A 302 20.56 -3.20 -23.57
C GLN A 302 21.18 -2.13 -22.63
N SER A 303 22.07 -2.56 -21.74
CA SER A 303 22.81 -1.70 -20.79
C SER A 303 21.94 -0.86 -19.85
N SER A 304 20.78 -1.40 -19.46
CA SER A 304 19.90 -0.80 -18.46
C SER A 304 20.48 -0.93 -17.03
N ASN A 305 20.01 -0.12 -16.09
CA ASN A 305 20.43 -0.15 -14.69
C ASN A 305 19.23 0.09 -13.77
N ILE A 306 18.66 -0.98 -13.23
CA ILE A 306 17.37 -0.96 -12.52
C ILE A 306 17.53 -1.51 -11.11
N SER A 307 17.01 -0.78 -10.12
CA SER A 307 16.75 -1.30 -8.77
C SER A 307 15.31 -1.79 -8.67
N VAL A 308 15.10 -2.91 -7.97
CA VAL A 308 13.79 -3.50 -7.72
C VAL A 308 13.70 -3.83 -6.24
N SER A 309 12.73 -3.27 -5.53
CA SER A 309 12.55 -3.41 -4.08
C SER A 309 11.12 -3.76 -3.71
N TYR A 310 10.92 -4.51 -2.62
CA TYR A 310 9.61 -4.86 -2.05
C TYR A 310 8.59 -5.43 -3.06
N SER A 311 9.07 -6.09 -4.13
CA SER A 311 8.26 -6.40 -5.32
C SER A 311 8.00 -7.90 -5.48
N THR A 312 6.82 -8.26 -5.99
CA THR A 312 6.40 -9.67 -6.18
C THR A 312 6.50 -10.08 -7.64
N PHE A 313 7.04 -11.27 -7.88
CA PHE A 313 7.02 -11.94 -9.18
C PHE A 313 6.38 -13.33 -9.00
N ASP A 314 5.07 -13.45 -9.22
CA ASP A 314 4.31 -14.69 -8.99
C ASP A 314 3.72 -15.31 -10.26
N ASN A 315 3.79 -16.64 -10.40
CA ASN A 315 3.14 -17.46 -11.43
C ASN A 315 3.43 -17.05 -12.90
N ASN A 316 4.47 -16.25 -13.17
CA ASN A 316 4.82 -15.81 -14.53
C ASN A 316 5.47 -16.96 -15.33
N THR A 317 5.22 -17.00 -16.64
CA THR A 317 5.54 -18.18 -17.47
C THR A 317 6.22 -17.81 -18.80
N THR A 318 7.26 -18.56 -19.20
CA THR A 318 7.83 -18.54 -20.57
C THR A 318 7.68 -19.90 -21.25
N THR A 319 6.93 -19.98 -22.36
CA THR A 319 6.46 -21.27 -22.93
C THR A 319 7.51 -22.06 -23.71
N ASP A 320 8.45 -21.42 -24.39
CA ASP A 320 9.41 -22.07 -25.31
C ASP A 320 10.86 -21.57 -25.11
N GLY A 321 11.15 -20.90 -23.99
CA GLY A 321 12.43 -20.24 -23.72
C GLY A 321 12.80 -20.07 -22.24
N ASN A 322 13.40 -18.92 -21.90
CA ASN A 322 14.10 -18.67 -20.63
C ASN A 322 13.34 -17.69 -19.71
N ALA A 323 13.62 -17.70 -18.40
CA ALA A 323 13.04 -16.80 -17.39
C ALA A 323 11.51 -16.83 -17.34
N GLY A 324 10.92 -17.56 -16.39
CA GLY A 324 9.49 -17.44 -16.11
C GLY A 324 9.12 -16.02 -15.66
N ALA A 325 9.94 -15.39 -14.80
CA ALA A 325 9.77 -13.99 -14.41
C ALA A 325 10.74 -13.02 -15.07
N ILE A 326 12.00 -12.97 -14.62
CA ILE A 326 12.92 -11.84 -14.84
C ILE A 326 14.02 -12.21 -15.85
N TYR A 327 14.21 -11.43 -16.89
CA TYR A 327 15.23 -11.64 -17.93
C TYR A 327 16.15 -10.40 -18.06
N VAL A 328 17.42 -10.54 -17.65
CA VAL A 328 18.43 -9.47 -17.64
C VAL A 328 19.51 -9.75 -18.70
N ASN A 329 19.80 -8.81 -19.61
CA ASN A 329 20.83 -9.05 -20.65
C ASN A 329 21.61 -7.84 -21.17
N ASN A 330 22.65 -8.10 -21.99
CA ASN A 330 23.42 -7.12 -22.77
C ASN A 330 24.02 -5.97 -21.93
N LEU A 331 24.89 -6.33 -20.98
CA LEU A 331 25.61 -5.45 -20.05
C LEU A 331 24.69 -4.60 -19.15
N SER A 332 23.46 -5.07 -18.93
CA SER A 332 22.54 -4.47 -17.97
C SER A 332 22.83 -4.93 -16.54
N ASN A 333 22.32 -4.16 -15.58
CA ASN A 333 22.50 -4.36 -14.15
C ASN A 333 21.13 -4.40 -13.47
N LEU A 334 20.96 -5.36 -12.56
CA LEU A 334 19.80 -5.47 -11.67
C LEU A 334 20.28 -5.51 -10.22
N SER A 335 19.68 -4.70 -9.36
CA SER A 335 19.70 -4.89 -7.90
C SER A 335 18.29 -5.28 -7.47
N LEU A 336 18.11 -6.47 -6.89
CA LEU A 336 16.83 -6.99 -6.41
C LEU A 336 16.87 -7.11 -4.88
N THR A 337 16.08 -6.35 -4.15
CA THR A 337 16.10 -6.29 -2.69
C THR A 337 14.72 -6.56 -2.12
N ASN A 338 14.62 -7.19 -0.94
CA ASN A 338 13.38 -7.30 -0.17
C ASN A 338 12.20 -7.87 -0.99
N SER A 339 12.47 -8.73 -1.99
CA SER A 339 11.52 -9.09 -3.05
C SER A 339 11.28 -10.61 -3.16
N THR A 340 10.07 -10.99 -3.58
CA THR A 340 9.66 -12.40 -3.67
C THR A 340 9.46 -12.85 -5.12
N VAL A 341 10.21 -13.88 -5.54
CA VAL A 341 10.13 -14.51 -6.86
C VAL A 341 9.57 -15.93 -6.70
N SER A 342 8.28 -16.13 -6.93
CA SER A 342 7.58 -17.37 -6.60
C SER A 342 6.79 -18.01 -7.74
N ASN A 343 6.71 -19.35 -7.76
CA ASN A 343 5.88 -20.15 -8.66
C ASN A 343 6.13 -19.95 -10.18
N ASN A 344 7.19 -19.25 -10.59
CA ASN A 344 7.41 -18.89 -12.00
C ASN A 344 8.01 -20.07 -12.79
N SER A 345 7.66 -20.19 -14.08
CA SER A 345 8.03 -21.36 -14.89
C SER A 345 8.63 -21.00 -16.25
N ALA A 346 9.73 -21.66 -16.61
CA ALA A 346 10.30 -21.63 -17.96
C ALA A 346 10.49 -23.05 -18.52
N ASN A 347 10.51 -23.18 -19.84
CA ASN A 347 10.69 -24.48 -20.50
C ASN A 347 12.18 -24.83 -20.75
N VAL A 348 13.09 -23.88 -20.56
CA VAL A 348 14.54 -24.05 -20.78
C VAL A 348 15.35 -23.64 -19.55
N PHE A 349 15.76 -22.37 -19.43
CA PHE A 349 16.57 -21.86 -18.31
C PHE A 349 15.76 -20.93 -17.40
N ALA A 350 16.03 -20.95 -16.09
CA ALA A 350 15.45 -20.05 -15.08
C ALA A 350 13.90 -20.05 -14.97
N GLY A 351 13.35 -20.67 -13.93
CA GLY A 351 11.95 -20.44 -13.56
C GLY A 351 11.75 -19.01 -13.07
N GLY A 352 12.57 -18.56 -12.11
CA GLY A 352 12.60 -17.15 -11.67
C GLY A 352 13.38 -16.24 -12.62
N LEU A 353 14.70 -16.15 -12.44
CA LEU A 353 15.57 -15.10 -13.01
C LEU A 353 16.64 -15.64 -13.96
N TYR A 354 16.76 -15.08 -15.17
CA TYR A 354 17.84 -15.39 -16.12
C TYR A 354 18.77 -14.19 -16.37
N ALA A 355 20.08 -14.42 -16.30
CA ALA A 355 21.12 -13.42 -16.59
C ALA A 355 21.96 -13.81 -17.83
N GLU A 356 22.17 -12.86 -18.76
CA GLU A 356 22.90 -13.11 -20.02
C GLU A 356 23.81 -11.93 -20.41
N GLU A 357 25.12 -12.08 -20.16
CA GLU A 357 26.10 -10.98 -20.27
C GLU A 357 25.69 -9.79 -19.37
N ALA A 358 25.31 -10.05 -18.12
CA ALA A 358 24.68 -9.08 -17.21
C ALA A 358 25.19 -9.21 -15.76
N ASN A 359 24.99 -8.17 -14.96
CA ASN A 359 25.30 -8.17 -13.53
C ASN A 359 24.01 -8.20 -12.72
N VAL A 360 23.95 -9.04 -11.67
CA VAL A 360 22.77 -9.16 -10.80
C VAL A 360 23.24 -9.26 -9.35
N SER A 361 22.82 -8.30 -8.53
CA SER A 361 22.88 -8.42 -7.07
C SER A 361 21.47 -8.72 -6.56
N VAL A 362 21.33 -9.71 -5.68
CA VAL A 362 20.07 -10.02 -4.99
C VAL A 362 20.30 -10.08 -3.49
N SER A 363 19.48 -9.38 -2.71
CA SER A 363 19.57 -9.42 -1.25
C SER A 363 18.21 -9.41 -0.53
N TYR A 364 18.16 -9.96 0.69
CA TYR A 364 16.95 -9.98 1.55
C TYR A 364 15.70 -10.55 0.83
N SER A 365 15.90 -11.49 -0.11
CA SER A 365 14.90 -11.85 -1.12
C SER A 365 14.68 -13.36 -1.20
N THR A 366 13.52 -13.76 -1.72
CA THR A 366 13.07 -15.16 -1.66
C THR A 366 12.69 -15.73 -3.02
N PHE A 367 13.33 -16.84 -3.40
CA PHE A 367 12.99 -17.65 -4.56
C PHE A 367 12.26 -18.93 -4.12
N ASN A 368 10.95 -19.01 -4.36
CA ASN A 368 10.11 -20.13 -3.90
C ASN A 368 9.41 -20.88 -5.05
N GLY A 369 9.54 -22.21 -5.13
CA GLY A 369 8.68 -23.05 -5.97
C GLY A 369 8.78 -22.84 -7.49
N ASN A 370 9.81 -22.13 -7.98
CA ASN A 370 10.00 -21.85 -9.40
C ASN A 370 10.43 -23.12 -10.17
N SER A 371 10.19 -23.19 -11.48
CA SER A 371 10.37 -24.42 -12.29
C SER A 371 11.05 -24.21 -13.64
N ALA A 372 12.05 -25.04 -13.98
CA ALA A 372 12.76 -25.00 -15.28
C ALA A 372 13.23 -26.37 -15.80
N ALA A 373 14.01 -26.38 -16.90
CA ALA A 373 14.88 -27.50 -17.23
C ALA A 373 16.25 -27.36 -16.55
N GLU A 374 16.87 -26.18 -16.59
CA GLU A 374 18.11 -25.88 -15.88
C GLU A 374 18.03 -24.54 -15.11
N GLY A 375 18.24 -24.59 -13.79
CA GLY A 375 18.03 -23.46 -12.87
C GLY A 375 16.56 -23.22 -12.60
N GLY A 376 15.97 -23.87 -11.59
CA GLY A 376 14.58 -23.65 -11.21
C GLY A 376 14.37 -22.24 -10.67
N ALA A 377 15.17 -21.80 -9.71
CA ALA A 377 15.16 -20.42 -9.21
C ALA A 377 15.85 -19.43 -10.15
N MET A 378 17.12 -19.69 -10.54
CA MET A 378 17.92 -18.75 -11.34
C MET A 378 18.86 -19.48 -12.31
N ALA A 379 19.18 -18.86 -13.45
CA ALA A 379 20.24 -19.32 -14.34
C ALA A 379 21.06 -18.20 -15.02
N GLU A 380 22.35 -18.44 -15.26
CA GLU A 380 23.26 -17.54 -15.99
C GLU A 380 23.77 -18.17 -17.30
N SER A 381 23.93 -17.34 -18.33
CA SER A 381 24.43 -17.72 -19.65
C SER A 381 25.96 -17.78 -19.72
N PRO A 382 26.57 -18.62 -20.58
CA PRO A 382 28.03 -18.82 -20.68
C PRO A 382 28.81 -17.62 -21.28
N MET A 383 28.25 -16.42 -21.22
CA MET A 383 28.86 -15.17 -21.70
C MET A 383 29.48 -14.35 -20.56
N GLY A 384 29.23 -14.73 -19.31
CA GLY A 384 29.81 -14.12 -18.11
C GLY A 384 28.98 -12.98 -17.55
N GLY A 385 29.43 -12.45 -16.42
CA GLY A 385 28.72 -11.48 -15.60
C GLY A 385 29.23 -11.54 -14.17
N GLU A 386 28.51 -10.87 -13.28
CA GLU A 386 28.74 -10.87 -11.83
C GLU A 386 27.41 -11.14 -11.13
N ILE A 387 27.39 -12.18 -10.28
CA ILE A 387 26.23 -12.61 -9.51
C ILE A 387 26.58 -12.48 -8.03
N ASP A 388 25.89 -11.62 -7.31
CA ASP A 388 26.09 -11.34 -5.89
C ASP A 388 24.80 -11.64 -5.12
N LEU A 389 24.91 -12.37 -4.00
CA LEU A 389 23.77 -12.96 -3.29
C LEU A 389 23.98 -12.86 -1.77
N PHE A 390 23.05 -12.21 -1.06
CA PHE A 390 23.18 -11.89 0.37
C PHE A 390 21.84 -12.02 1.10
N ASN A 391 21.74 -12.80 2.20
CA ASN A 391 20.46 -13.02 2.90
C ASN A 391 19.32 -13.50 1.94
N VAL A 392 19.59 -14.49 1.08
CA VAL A 392 18.60 -15.00 0.10
C VAL A 392 18.04 -16.36 0.55
N THR A 393 16.72 -16.51 0.56
CA THR A 393 16.05 -17.81 0.79
C THR A 393 15.68 -18.46 -0.54
N VAL A 394 16.11 -19.70 -0.75
CA VAL A 394 15.93 -20.45 -2.02
C VAL A 394 15.28 -21.80 -1.69
N SER A 395 13.96 -21.85 -1.78
CA SER A 395 13.13 -22.95 -1.27
C SER A 395 12.26 -23.62 -2.33
N GLY A 396 12.17 -24.96 -2.31
CA GLY A 396 11.17 -25.72 -3.08
C GLY A 396 11.29 -25.66 -4.61
N ASN A 397 12.37 -25.09 -5.17
CA ASN A 397 12.49 -24.83 -6.60
C ASN A 397 12.87 -26.12 -7.38
N THR A 398 12.43 -26.24 -8.62
CA THR A 398 12.48 -27.51 -9.37
C THR A 398 13.14 -27.36 -10.75
N ALA A 399 13.98 -28.34 -11.13
CA ALA A 399 14.57 -28.37 -12.47
C ALA A 399 14.64 -29.79 -13.06
N SER A 400 14.08 -29.98 -14.24
CA SER A 400 14.01 -31.32 -14.85
C SER A 400 15.35 -31.91 -15.31
N MET A 401 16.42 -31.09 -15.36
CA MET A 401 17.79 -31.53 -15.67
C MET A 401 18.83 -31.07 -14.65
N LYS A 402 18.97 -29.77 -14.35
CA LYS A 402 20.07 -29.25 -13.50
C LYS A 402 19.63 -28.13 -12.56
N ALA A 403 20.14 -28.08 -11.32
CA ALA A 403 19.94 -26.99 -10.36
C ALA A 403 18.46 -26.62 -10.14
N GLY A 404 17.82 -27.21 -9.13
CA GLY A 404 16.54 -26.71 -8.62
C GLY A 404 16.67 -25.26 -8.16
N GLY A 405 17.74 -24.94 -7.42
CA GLY A 405 18.15 -23.56 -7.15
C GLY A 405 18.80 -22.86 -8.36
N PHE A 406 20.12 -22.66 -8.32
CA PHE A 406 20.86 -21.77 -9.21
C PHE A 406 21.82 -22.49 -10.18
N TYR A 407 21.63 -22.28 -11.49
CA TYR A 407 22.53 -22.75 -12.56
C TYR A 407 23.44 -21.61 -13.04
N ILE A 408 24.70 -21.59 -12.65
CA ILE A 408 25.67 -20.55 -13.05
C ILE A 408 26.76 -21.18 -13.92
N SER A 409 27.05 -20.55 -15.06
CA SER A 409 27.83 -21.14 -16.14
C SER A 409 29.26 -20.59 -16.24
N ASP A 410 29.48 -19.29 -16.23
CA ASP A 410 30.83 -18.67 -16.26
C ASP A 410 30.99 -17.38 -15.43
N ALA A 411 29.93 -16.83 -14.83
CA ALA A 411 29.99 -15.61 -14.02
C ALA A 411 31.01 -15.66 -12.86
N SER A 412 31.42 -14.47 -12.41
CA SER A 412 31.87 -14.30 -11.03
C SER A 412 30.68 -14.52 -10.10
N THR A 413 30.86 -15.19 -8.98
CA THR A 413 29.76 -15.48 -8.05
C THR A 413 30.23 -15.49 -6.61
N ASP A 414 29.62 -14.63 -5.81
CA ASP A 414 29.74 -14.62 -4.37
C ASP A 414 28.35 -14.88 -3.77
N ILE A 415 28.25 -15.81 -2.80
CA ILE A 415 26.99 -16.19 -2.14
C ILE A 415 27.18 -16.15 -0.63
N THR A 416 26.35 -15.39 0.07
CA THR A 416 26.50 -15.15 1.50
C THR A 416 25.20 -15.17 2.29
N PHE A 417 25.27 -15.66 3.54
CA PHE A 417 24.15 -15.72 4.50
C PHE A 417 22.82 -16.25 3.92
N SER A 418 22.88 -17.12 2.91
CA SER A 418 21.72 -17.58 2.16
C SER A 418 21.33 -19.01 2.57
N THR A 419 20.04 -19.33 2.43
CA THR A 419 19.45 -20.62 2.83
C THR A 419 18.93 -21.36 1.61
N PHE A 420 19.41 -22.60 1.41
CA PHE A 420 18.98 -23.49 0.34
C PHE A 420 18.33 -24.75 0.94
N THR A 421 17.09 -25.03 0.56
CA THR A 421 16.31 -26.17 1.07
C THR A 421 15.19 -26.61 0.11
N GLU A 422 14.81 -27.89 0.14
CA GLU A 422 13.70 -28.49 -0.63
C GLU A 422 13.76 -28.33 -2.17
N ASN A 423 14.90 -27.90 -2.72
CA ASN A 423 15.13 -27.76 -4.15
C ASN A 423 15.35 -29.15 -4.79
N THR A 424 14.83 -29.37 -6.00
CA THR A 424 14.90 -30.70 -6.64
C THR A 424 15.34 -30.66 -8.11
N ALA A 425 16.36 -31.45 -8.44
CA ALA A 425 16.75 -31.70 -9.83
C ALA A 425 17.38 -33.09 -10.04
N TYR A 426 17.56 -33.45 -11.31
CA TYR A 426 18.21 -34.70 -11.70
C TYR A 426 19.76 -34.65 -11.62
N TYR A 427 20.32 -33.45 -11.56
CA TYR A 427 21.74 -33.14 -11.31
C TYR A 427 21.78 -31.83 -10.52
N ALA A 428 22.50 -31.72 -9.39
CA ALA A 428 22.53 -30.51 -8.56
C ALA A 428 21.15 -30.09 -8.04
N ASN A 429 20.80 -30.40 -6.78
CA ASN A 429 19.57 -29.88 -6.19
C ASN A 429 19.64 -28.35 -6.01
N ASP A 430 20.64 -27.84 -5.30
CA ASP A 430 20.77 -26.40 -5.05
C ASP A 430 21.59 -25.68 -6.13
N LEU A 431 22.87 -26.03 -6.31
CA LEU A 431 23.82 -25.24 -7.10
C LEU A 431 24.49 -26.04 -8.23
N TYR A 432 24.55 -25.47 -9.42
CA TYR A 432 25.37 -25.99 -10.52
C TYR A 432 26.29 -24.90 -11.05
N LEU A 433 27.60 -25.06 -10.90
CA LEU A 433 28.56 -23.97 -11.04
C LEU A 433 29.67 -24.34 -12.04
N GLY A 434 29.80 -23.56 -13.11
CA GLY A 434 30.84 -23.74 -14.13
C GLY A 434 32.17 -23.06 -13.82
N ALA A 435 32.15 -21.99 -13.02
CA ALA A 435 33.29 -21.29 -12.44
C ALA A 435 33.36 -21.52 -10.91
N PRO A 436 34.53 -21.34 -10.26
CA PRO A 436 34.64 -21.42 -8.79
C PRO A 436 34.08 -20.15 -8.12
N PRO A 437 33.04 -20.26 -7.26
CA PRO A 437 32.47 -19.13 -6.51
C PRO A 437 33.24 -18.85 -5.19
N THR A 438 32.90 -17.74 -4.53
CA THR A 438 32.95 -17.63 -3.06
C THR A 438 31.59 -17.99 -2.47
N VAL A 439 31.56 -18.76 -1.38
CA VAL A 439 30.32 -19.19 -0.71
C VAL A 439 30.59 -19.15 0.80
N GLU A 440 30.05 -18.19 1.55
CA GLU A 440 30.39 -17.96 2.97
C GLU A 440 29.16 -17.66 3.83
N ALA A 441 29.07 -18.26 5.03
CA ALA A 441 27.96 -18.18 5.98
C ALA A 441 26.61 -18.80 5.53
N ASN A 442 26.59 -19.71 4.55
CA ASN A 442 25.35 -20.28 3.99
C ASN A 442 24.93 -21.61 4.64
N LEU A 443 23.63 -21.90 4.55
CA LEU A 443 22.98 -23.12 5.04
C LEU A 443 22.40 -23.95 3.87
N PHE A 444 22.76 -25.25 3.83
CA PHE A 444 22.25 -26.23 2.87
C PHE A 444 21.56 -27.38 3.62
N ALA A 445 20.23 -27.42 3.58
CA ALA A 445 19.41 -28.13 4.56
C ALA A 445 18.81 -29.48 4.07
N SER A 446 17.57 -29.76 4.47
CA SER A 446 16.98 -31.10 4.51
C SER A 446 15.99 -31.34 3.36
N GLY A 447 16.34 -32.25 2.46
CA GLY A 447 15.57 -32.63 1.27
C GLY A 447 16.47 -32.85 0.05
N ASP A 448 17.55 -32.10 0.00
CA ASP A 448 18.36 -31.81 -1.19
C ASP A 448 19.46 -32.85 -1.47
N SER A 449 19.24 -34.10 -1.05
CA SER A 449 20.29 -35.11 -0.82
C SER A 449 21.35 -35.19 -1.93
N CYS A 450 22.61 -34.96 -1.56
CA CYS A 450 23.80 -35.15 -2.37
C CYS A 450 24.20 -36.65 -2.51
N ALA A 451 23.30 -37.57 -2.13
CA ALA A 451 23.57 -38.99 -1.88
C ALA A 451 23.23 -39.97 -3.01
N THR A 452 22.62 -39.54 -4.13
CA THR A 452 22.34 -40.46 -5.26
C THR A 452 23.34 -40.25 -6.41
N PRO A 453 23.82 -41.30 -7.12
CA PRO A 453 24.84 -41.13 -8.16
C PRO A 453 24.38 -40.28 -9.37
N GLY A 454 24.61 -38.97 -9.27
CA GLY A 454 24.18 -37.93 -10.21
C GLY A 454 23.54 -36.73 -9.49
N HIS A 455 22.82 -36.95 -8.38
CA HIS A 455 22.27 -35.88 -7.55
C HIS A 455 23.29 -35.61 -6.44
N GLU A 456 24.31 -34.83 -6.78
CA GLU A 456 25.05 -33.96 -5.85
C GLU A 456 24.24 -32.65 -5.72
N ALA A 457 24.64 -31.65 -4.91
CA ALA A 457 24.05 -30.30 -4.89
C ALA A 457 25.04 -29.18 -5.30
N ALA A 458 26.25 -29.55 -5.71
CA ALA A 458 27.26 -28.61 -6.24
C ALA A 458 28.07 -29.29 -7.36
N LEU A 459 27.58 -29.23 -8.60
CA LEU A 459 28.18 -29.90 -9.77
C LEU A 459 28.89 -28.94 -10.72
N ASN A 460 29.94 -29.43 -11.41
CA ASN A 460 30.53 -28.70 -12.54
C ASN A 460 30.04 -29.18 -13.92
N ARG A 461 30.34 -28.35 -14.93
CA ARG A 461 30.11 -28.51 -16.37
C ARG A 461 30.46 -29.86 -17.01
N LEU A 462 31.16 -30.77 -16.32
CA LEU A 462 31.52 -32.11 -16.81
C LEU A 462 30.79 -33.26 -16.11
N GLY A 463 29.78 -32.98 -15.27
CA GLY A 463 29.00 -34.00 -14.56
C GLY A 463 29.85 -34.77 -13.55
N ARG A 464 30.58 -34.04 -12.71
CA ARG A 464 31.43 -34.53 -11.61
C ARG A 464 31.49 -33.49 -10.50
N GLU A 465 31.76 -33.94 -9.28
CA GLU A 465 32.26 -33.14 -8.15
C GLU A 465 33.18 -31.99 -8.60
N LEU A 466 33.01 -30.81 -8.00
CA LEU A 466 33.67 -29.55 -8.33
C LEU A 466 35.21 -29.63 -8.27
N VAL A 467 35.85 -29.86 -9.42
CA VAL A 467 37.32 -29.89 -9.56
C VAL A 467 37.94 -28.48 -9.51
N SER A 468 37.13 -27.45 -9.75
CA SER A 468 37.34 -26.07 -9.35
C SER A 468 36.76 -25.90 -7.94
N ARG A 469 37.62 -25.61 -6.94
CA ARG A 469 37.17 -25.45 -5.55
C ARG A 469 36.11 -24.37 -5.43
N ILE A 470 35.03 -24.67 -4.71
CA ILE A 470 34.26 -23.66 -3.99
C ILE A 470 35.23 -22.99 -3.00
N TYR A 471 35.30 -21.66 -2.97
CA TYR A 471 35.95 -20.94 -1.89
C TYR A 471 34.93 -20.77 -0.77
N SER A 472 34.73 -21.85 0.00
CA SER A 472 33.75 -21.90 1.08
C SER A 472 34.11 -21.02 2.29
N ASN A 473 35.34 -20.47 2.27
CA ASN A 473 36.11 -19.85 3.36
C ASN A 473 36.19 -20.64 4.69
N GLY A 474 35.43 -21.73 4.82
CA GLY A 474 35.32 -22.55 6.02
C GLY A 474 34.22 -22.10 6.96
N HIS A 475 33.11 -21.58 6.43
CA HIS A 475 31.96 -21.07 7.17
C HIS A 475 30.64 -21.45 6.49
N ASN A 476 30.41 -22.71 6.11
CA ASN A 476 29.08 -23.16 5.65
C ASN A 476 28.63 -24.42 6.38
N VAL A 477 27.33 -24.71 6.32
CA VAL A 477 26.68 -25.81 7.04
C VAL A 477 25.94 -26.73 6.05
N GLU A 478 26.28 -28.02 6.03
CA GLU A 478 25.79 -29.05 5.07
C GLU A 478 25.34 -30.31 5.83
N ILE A 479 24.14 -30.87 5.58
CA ILE A 479 23.67 -32.11 6.25
C ILE A 479 24.47 -33.37 5.81
N GLU A 480 25.03 -33.33 4.60
CA GLU A 480 25.87 -34.41 4.06
C GLU A 480 27.37 -34.02 4.01
N ASN A 481 28.19 -34.71 3.23
CA ASN A 481 29.62 -34.37 3.06
C ASN A 481 30.02 -34.70 1.62
N THR A 482 29.27 -34.11 0.70
CA THR A 482 29.12 -34.56 -0.69
C THR A 482 28.78 -33.39 -1.62
N CYS A 483 28.33 -32.26 -1.10
CA CYS A 483 28.09 -31.03 -1.85
C CYS A 483 29.37 -30.18 -1.99
N SER A 484 30.55 -30.81 -1.83
CA SER A 484 31.90 -30.29 -2.11
C SER A 484 32.42 -29.12 -1.26
N LEU A 485 31.70 -28.69 -0.21
CA LEU A 485 32.13 -27.67 0.77
C LEU A 485 33.21 -28.25 1.72
N ASN A 486 34.45 -28.41 1.23
CA ASN A 486 35.48 -29.25 1.89
C ASN A 486 36.59 -28.50 2.66
N SER A 487 36.31 -27.32 3.23
CA SER A 487 37.25 -26.66 4.13
C SER A 487 37.35 -27.38 5.49
N ALA A 488 38.39 -27.05 6.27
CA ALA A 488 38.64 -27.66 7.57
C ALA A 488 37.79 -27.08 8.73
N THR A 489 36.96 -26.07 8.43
CA THR A 489 36.01 -25.44 9.35
C THR A 489 34.61 -25.30 8.76
N ASP A 490 34.33 -25.86 7.58
CA ASP A 490 32.92 -26.08 7.17
C ASP A 490 32.31 -27.12 8.13
N HIS A 491 31.05 -26.92 8.52
CA HIS A 491 30.35 -27.76 9.49
C HIS A 491 29.47 -28.79 8.77
N TYR A 492 29.57 -30.05 9.22
CA TYR A 492 28.72 -31.14 8.76
C TYR A 492 28.16 -31.87 9.97
N ASP A 493 26.85 -31.96 10.10
CA ASP A 493 26.18 -32.88 11.01
C ASP A 493 25.09 -33.65 10.27
N GLN A 494 24.92 -34.92 10.64
CA GLN A 494 23.90 -35.81 10.07
C GLN A 494 22.60 -35.80 10.88
N SER A 495 22.49 -34.91 11.88
CA SER A 495 21.21 -34.44 12.39
C SER A 495 20.50 -33.59 11.35
N ASP A 496 19.19 -33.71 11.29
CA ASP A 496 18.32 -32.70 10.69
C ASP A 496 18.58 -31.36 11.41
N PHE A 497 18.76 -30.27 10.65
CA PHE A 497 18.94 -28.93 11.20
C PHE A 497 17.65 -28.33 11.77
N THR A 498 16.51 -29.02 11.55
CA THR A 498 15.16 -28.63 11.97
C THR A 498 14.84 -27.20 11.55
N LEU A 499 14.45 -27.01 10.29
CA LEU A 499 13.89 -25.74 9.83
C LEU A 499 12.39 -25.67 10.13
N GLU A 500 11.91 -24.49 10.47
CA GLU A 500 10.49 -24.15 10.39
C GLU A 500 10.00 -24.15 8.92
N PRO A 501 8.68 -24.27 8.66
CA PRO A 501 8.12 -24.09 7.32
C PRO A 501 8.41 -22.70 6.74
N LEU A 502 8.40 -22.57 5.41
CA LEU A 502 8.54 -21.26 4.76
C LEU A 502 7.35 -20.36 5.15
N ALA A 503 7.62 -19.25 5.85
CA ALA A 503 6.59 -18.36 6.41
C ALA A 503 7.05 -16.89 6.39
N ASP A 504 6.09 -15.96 6.56
CA ASP A 504 6.44 -14.63 7.07
C ASP A 504 6.86 -14.79 8.55
N ASN A 505 7.91 -14.07 8.90
CA ASN A 505 8.66 -14.19 10.14
C ASN A 505 9.09 -12.82 10.69
N GLY A 506 8.39 -11.74 10.28
CA GLY A 506 8.70 -10.37 10.68
C GLY A 506 9.76 -9.70 9.81
N GLY A 507 9.71 -9.93 8.50
CA GLY A 507 10.58 -9.29 7.50
C GLY A 507 9.96 -9.38 6.11
N ASP A 508 10.43 -8.56 5.16
CA ASP A 508 9.73 -8.30 3.89
C ASP A 508 9.55 -9.52 2.96
N THR A 509 10.25 -10.63 3.21
CA THR A 509 10.13 -11.84 2.41
C THR A 509 10.09 -13.11 3.25
N LEU A 510 9.52 -14.17 2.69
CA LEU A 510 9.27 -15.43 3.40
C LEU A 510 10.57 -16.19 3.69
N THR A 511 10.71 -16.71 4.90
CA THR A 511 11.97 -17.31 5.38
C THR A 511 11.75 -18.69 6.01
N HIS A 512 12.83 -19.44 6.20
CA HIS A 512 12.85 -20.65 7.03
C HIS A 512 13.52 -20.34 8.37
N ALA A 513 12.76 -20.21 9.43
CA ALA A 513 13.32 -19.93 10.76
C ALA A 513 14.17 -21.09 11.28
N LEU A 514 15.14 -20.76 12.13
CA LEU A 514 15.86 -21.70 12.99
C LEU A 514 15.16 -21.73 14.37
N PRO A 515 14.32 -22.72 14.67
CA PRO A 515 13.67 -22.83 15.97
C PRO A 515 14.67 -23.18 17.06
N TYR A 516 14.40 -22.69 18.28
CA TYR A 516 15.23 -22.85 19.47
C TYR A 516 15.91 -24.23 19.59
N GLY A 517 17.24 -24.24 19.60
CA GLY A 517 18.05 -25.44 19.72
C GLY A 517 18.37 -26.18 18.41
N SER A 518 18.04 -25.60 17.25
CA SER A 518 18.67 -25.94 15.97
C SER A 518 20.20 -25.90 16.09
N VAL A 519 20.88 -26.81 15.38
CA VAL A 519 22.36 -26.84 15.34
C VAL A 519 22.98 -25.82 14.37
N ALA A 520 22.16 -25.02 13.67
CA ALA A 520 22.59 -23.92 12.81
C ALA A 520 22.65 -22.56 13.55
N ILE A 521 22.07 -22.48 14.75
CA ILE A 521 22.14 -21.31 15.65
C ILE A 521 23.54 -21.22 16.27
N ASP A 522 24.01 -20.00 16.57
CA ASP A 522 25.24 -19.74 17.34
C ASP A 522 26.54 -20.35 16.72
N ILE A 523 26.52 -20.71 15.43
CA ILE A 523 27.54 -21.59 14.82
C ILE A 523 28.79 -20.85 14.30
N PHE A 524 28.68 -19.56 13.97
CA PHE A 524 29.77 -18.76 13.38
C PHE A 524 30.24 -17.63 14.29
N THR A 525 31.55 -17.59 14.58
CA THR A 525 32.13 -16.70 15.59
C THR A 525 31.90 -15.20 15.34
N GLU A 526 31.98 -14.37 16.39
CA GLU A 526 31.94 -12.89 16.36
C GLU A 526 32.79 -12.25 15.24
N GLY A 527 33.90 -12.89 14.84
CA GLY A 527 34.79 -12.44 13.76
C GLY A 527 34.37 -12.83 12.33
N THR A 528 33.19 -13.43 12.13
CA THR A 528 32.63 -13.84 10.83
C THR A 528 31.25 -13.25 10.55
N CYS A 529 30.66 -12.56 11.52
CA CYS A 529 29.40 -11.85 11.39
C CYS A 529 29.66 -10.48 10.71
N TYR A 530 29.93 -10.52 9.40
CA TYR A 530 30.23 -9.31 8.60
C TYR A 530 28.97 -8.60 8.07
N ALA A 531 27.82 -9.28 8.11
CA ALA A 531 26.51 -8.66 7.95
C ALA A 531 26.18 -7.84 9.20
N GLU A 532 25.69 -6.60 9.02
CA GLU A 532 25.18 -5.82 10.15
C GLU A 532 23.83 -6.40 10.63
N ASP A 533 22.99 -6.88 9.71
CA ASP A 533 21.64 -7.40 9.99
C ASP A 533 21.32 -8.76 9.33
N ASP A 534 20.26 -9.41 9.83
CA ASP A 534 19.64 -10.60 9.24
C ASP A 534 18.62 -10.25 8.12
N GLN A 535 17.94 -11.26 7.57
CA GLN A 535 17.00 -11.05 6.46
C GLN A 535 15.71 -10.28 6.85
N ARG A 536 15.51 -9.95 8.13
CA ARG A 536 14.42 -9.11 8.66
C ARG A 536 14.87 -7.66 8.92
N GLY A 537 16.16 -7.35 8.73
CA GLY A 537 16.75 -6.08 9.16
C GLY A 537 17.02 -6.02 10.68
N VAL A 538 17.14 -7.18 11.35
CA VAL A 538 17.47 -7.23 12.78
C VAL A 538 18.96 -7.56 12.96
N ALA A 539 19.64 -6.76 13.77
CA ALA A 539 21.09 -6.81 13.96
C ALA A 539 21.64 -8.22 14.28
N ARG A 540 22.82 -8.52 13.74
CA ARG A 540 23.58 -9.77 13.97
C ARG A 540 24.85 -9.52 14.81
N PRO A 541 25.27 -10.49 15.64
CA PRO A 541 24.62 -11.77 15.93
C PRO A 541 23.41 -11.64 16.86
N GLN A 542 22.52 -12.62 16.77
CA GLN A 542 21.58 -12.99 17.83
C GLN A 542 22.24 -14.17 18.57
N GLY A 543 22.22 -14.21 19.91
CA GLY A 543 23.02 -15.17 20.69
C GLY A 543 24.44 -14.71 21.07
N GLU A 544 25.39 -15.67 21.18
CA GLU A 544 26.84 -15.43 21.42
C GLU A 544 27.63 -15.27 20.10
N TYR A 545 27.07 -15.77 18.99
CA TYR A 545 27.66 -16.00 17.67
C TYR A 545 26.57 -15.89 16.58
N CYS A 546 26.92 -15.73 15.30
CA CYS A 546 25.92 -15.66 14.23
C CYS A 546 25.51 -17.02 13.67
N ASP A 547 24.25 -17.08 13.23
CA ASP A 547 23.61 -18.22 12.59
C ASP A 547 24.16 -18.53 11.19
N ALA A 548 23.87 -19.73 10.70
CA ALA A 548 24.03 -20.07 9.30
C ALA A 548 22.76 -19.80 8.49
N GLY A 549 22.87 -18.99 7.44
CA GLY A 549 21.76 -18.70 6.52
C GLY A 549 20.70 -17.77 7.13
N SER A 550 19.60 -18.36 7.59
CA SER A 550 18.38 -17.65 8.02
C SER A 550 18.50 -17.03 9.43
N TYR A 551 17.37 -16.84 10.12
CA TYR A 551 17.26 -16.15 11.40
C TYR A 551 16.87 -17.12 12.53
N GLU A 552 17.21 -16.81 13.78
CA GLU A 552 16.74 -17.54 14.97
C GLU A 552 15.30 -17.15 15.35
N ASP A 553 14.40 -18.14 15.37
CA ASP A 553 13.17 -18.03 16.16
C ASP A 553 13.49 -18.40 17.60
N GLU A 554 13.55 -17.37 18.46
CA GLU A 554 13.75 -17.51 19.91
C GLU A 554 12.62 -18.32 20.58
N GLY A 555 11.47 -18.51 19.90
CA GLY A 555 10.42 -19.45 20.29
C GLY A 555 9.47 -18.96 21.39
N ILE A 556 9.33 -17.64 21.52
CA ILE A 556 8.59 -16.96 22.61
C ILE A 556 7.07 -17.19 22.45
N GLU A 557 6.48 -18.07 23.27
CA GLU A 557 5.01 -18.28 23.27
C GLU A 557 4.29 -17.28 24.20
N PRO A 558 3.36 -16.43 23.70
CA PRO A 558 2.70 -15.43 24.54
C PRO A 558 1.84 -16.08 25.66
N PRO A 559 1.82 -15.50 26.88
CA PRO A 559 1.13 -16.08 28.03
C PRO A 559 -0.38 -16.16 27.81
N THR A 560 -1.00 -17.26 28.26
CA THR A 560 -2.44 -17.45 28.17
C THR A 560 -3.15 -16.85 29.39
N ALA A 561 -3.97 -15.82 29.17
CA ALA A 561 -4.85 -15.22 30.17
C ALA A 561 -6.26 -15.84 30.14
N ALA A 562 -6.91 -16.03 31.28
CA ALA A 562 -8.15 -16.78 31.42
C ALA A 562 -9.28 -16.01 32.13
N ASP A 563 -10.51 -16.17 31.63
CA ASP A 563 -11.69 -15.46 32.13
C ASP A 563 -11.93 -15.61 33.64
N ASP A 564 -12.28 -14.48 34.26
CA ASP A 564 -12.34 -14.30 35.69
C ASP A 564 -13.76 -13.97 36.17
N SER A 565 -14.05 -14.21 37.45
CA SER A 565 -15.35 -13.80 38.00
C SER A 565 -15.35 -13.44 39.48
N ALA A 566 -16.04 -12.35 39.81
CA ALA A 566 -16.19 -11.84 41.17
C ALA A 566 -17.64 -11.48 41.50
N THR A 567 -17.91 -11.32 42.80
CA THR A 567 -19.20 -10.82 43.28
C THR A 567 -18.98 -9.81 44.40
N THR A 568 -19.79 -8.76 44.43
CA THR A 568 -19.79 -7.76 45.50
C THR A 568 -21.20 -7.28 45.83
N VAL A 569 -21.32 -6.44 46.85
CA VAL A 569 -22.55 -5.70 47.14
C VAL A 569 -22.41 -4.24 46.69
N ILE A 570 -23.55 -3.62 46.45
CA ILE A 570 -23.70 -2.21 46.08
C ILE A 570 -22.78 -1.28 46.90
N ASN A 571 -22.19 -0.28 46.26
CA ASN A 571 -21.28 0.70 46.87
C ASN A 571 -20.03 0.09 47.58
N THR A 572 -19.62 -1.15 47.28
CA THR A 572 -18.50 -1.83 47.93
C THR A 572 -17.48 -2.36 46.91
N PRO A 573 -16.23 -1.85 46.90
CA PRO A 573 -15.18 -2.35 46.02
C PRO A 573 -14.82 -3.82 46.26
N VAL A 574 -14.31 -4.49 45.23
CA VAL A 574 -13.81 -5.88 45.28
C VAL A 574 -12.48 -5.99 44.52
N THR A 575 -11.48 -6.63 45.13
CA THR A 575 -10.16 -6.87 44.53
C THR A 575 -10.05 -8.30 44.02
N ILE A 576 -9.54 -8.46 42.81
CA ILE A 576 -9.52 -9.68 42.00
C ILE A 576 -8.04 -10.02 41.70
N ASP A 577 -7.67 -11.29 41.78
CA ASP A 577 -6.28 -11.79 41.63
C ASP A 577 -6.13 -12.38 40.23
N VAL A 578 -6.30 -11.58 39.18
CA VAL A 578 -6.58 -12.09 37.82
C VAL A 578 -5.52 -13.05 37.30
N LEU A 579 -4.25 -12.74 37.56
CA LEU A 579 -3.08 -13.56 37.27
C LEU A 579 -2.96 -14.83 38.15
N ALA A 580 -4.05 -15.32 38.76
CA ALA A 580 -4.06 -16.55 39.58
C ALA A 580 -4.52 -17.80 38.81
N ASN A 581 -5.10 -17.63 37.63
CA ASN A 581 -5.51 -18.70 36.70
C ASN A 581 -4.76 -18.69 35.37
N ASP A 582 -3.96 -17.65 35.14
CA ASP A 582 -3.19 -17.45 33.89
C ASP A 582 -1.93 -18.32 33.90
N SER A 583 -1.44 -18.65 32.71
CA SER A 583 -0.32 -19.58 32.55
C SER A 583 0.55 -19.26 31.35
N ASP A 584 1.84 -19.46 31.55
CA ASP A 584 2.94 -19.21 30.63
C ASP A 584 3.52 -20.56 30.15
N PRO A 585 3.69 -20.81 28.84
CA PRO A 585 4.18 -22.10 28.34
C PRO A 585 5.67 -22.35 28.60
N ASP A 586 6.48 -21.32 28.43
CA ASP A 586 7.93 -21.31 28.27
C ASP A 586 8.63 -20.32 29.24
N GLY A 587 8.04 -19.15 29.47
CA GLY A 587 8.52 -18.09 30.35
C GLY A 587 7.81 -17.99 31.70
N ALA A 588 7.61 -16.76 32.19
CA ALA A 588 6.82 -16.43 33.38
C ALA A 588 6.30 -14.98 33.41
N ILE A 589 4.98 -14.81 33.23
CA ILE A 589 4.15 -13.61 33.42
C ILE A 589 4.79 -12.55 34.33
N ASP A 590 5.28 -11.45 33.75
CA ASP A 590 5.60 -10.26 34.53
C ASP A 590 4.32 -9.53 34.89
N ALA A 591 3.81 -9.86 36.08
CA ALA A 591 2.67 -9.22 36.70
C ALA A 591 2.75 -7.68 36.76
N SER A 592 3.93 -7.07 36.64
CA SER A 592 4.10 -5.60 36.60
C SER A 592 3.54 -4.95 35.32
N THR A 593 3.37 -5.72 34.25
CA THR A 593 2.86 -5.30 32.93
C THR A 593 1.35 -5.44 32.76
N LEU A 594 0.65 -5.99 33.75
CA LEU A 594 -0.81 -6.17 33.74
C LEU A 594 -1.51 -4.85 33.39
N SER A 595 -2.32 -4.86 32.33
CA SER A 595 -3.11 -3.70 31.88
C SER A 595 -4.61 -4.02 31.86
N ILE A 596 -5.45 -2.99 32.00
CA ILE A 596 -6.89 -3.09 31.73
C ILE A 596 -7.07 -2.63 30.29
N VAL A 597 -7.73 -3.44 29.47
CA VAL A 597 -7.99 -3.10 28.07
C VAL A 597 -9.32 -2.35 27.98
N ASP A 598 -10.45 -3.06 28.13
CA ASP A 598 -11.76 -2.43 28.24
C ASP A 598 -12.08 -2.09 29.70
N ALA A 599 -12.43 -0.83 29.98
CA ALA A 599 -12.95 -0.42 31.29
C ALA A 599 -14.41 -0.88 31.51
N PRO A 600 -14.85 -1.11 32.77
CA PRO A 600 -16.22 -1.51 33.08
C PRO A 600 -17.22 -0.37 32.84
N LEU A 601 -18.09 -0.52 31.85
CA LEU A 601 -19.17 0.41 31.46
C LEU A 601 -20.04 0.94 32.64
N VAL A 602 -20.06 0.24 33.77
CA VAL A 602 -20.70 0.72 35.01
C VAL A 602 -19.78 0.46 36.21
N GLY A 603 -19.14 1.52 36.71
CA GLY A 603 -18.21 1.50 37.85
C GLY A 603 -16.82 1.97 37.44
N THR A 604 -15.80 1.57 38.18
CA THR A 604 -14.39 1.75 37.76
C THR A 604 -13.55 0.53 38.12
N SER A 605 -12.55 0.22 37.31
CA SER A 605 -11.47 -0.72 37.63
C SER A 605 -10.16 0.05 37.86
N SER A 606 -9.32 -0.39 38.80
CA SER A 606 -7.99 0.17 38.99
C SER A 606 -6.98 -0.91 39.36
N ILE A 607 -5.74 -0.76 38.90
CA ILE A 607 -4.65 -1.70 39.20
C ILE A 607 -3.96 -1.29 40.50
N ASN A 608 -3.92 -2.19 41.47
CA ASN A 608 -3.42 -1.95 42.82
C ASN A 608 -2.18 -2.81 43.11
N ASN A 609 -1.11 -2.15 43.57
CA ASN A 609 0.22 -2.74 43.78
C ASN A 609 0.47 -3.17 45.25
N ASP A 610 -0.46 -3.93 45.84
CA ASP A 610 -0.40 -4.39 47.24
C ASP A 610 0.49 -5.65 47.45
N GLY A 611 1.65 -5.71 46.78
CA GLY A 611 2.61 -6.83 46.85
C GLY A 611 2.22 -8.08 46.04
N LYS A 612 1.07 -8.04 45.38
CA LYS A 612 0.71 -8.73 44.13
C LYS A 612 -0.05 -7.71 43.29
N VAL A 613 0.20 -7.66 41.99
CA VAL A 613 -0.53 -6.75 41.09
C VAL A 613 -1.94 -7.30 40.88
N LYS A 614 -2.96 -6.47 41.10
CA LYS A 614 -4.37 -6.90 41.16
C LYS A 614 -5.33 -5.82 40.69
N ILE A 615 -6.38 -6.21 39.97
CA ILE A 615 -7.44 -5.28 39.58
C ILE A 615 -8.46 -5.17 40.72
N THR A 616 -8.87 -3.95 41.04
CA THR A 616 -9.94 -3.66 42.00
C THR A 616 -11.08 -2.94 41.30
N TYR A 617 -12.26 -3.57 41.29
CA TYR A 617 -13.47 -3.01 40.75
C TYR A 617 -14.30 -2.30 41.84
N THR A 618 -14.73 -1.07 41.56
CA THR A 618 -15.61 -0.26 42.41
C THR A 618 -16.97 -0.09 41.75
N PRO A 619 -18.07 -0.60 42.34
CA PRO A 619 -19.42 -0.39 41.82
C PRO A 619 -19.83 1.07 41.75
N ALA A 620 -20.49 1.46 40.65
CA ALA A 620 -21.13 2.75 40.52
C ALA A 620 -22.19 2.98 41.61
N ALA A 621 -22.36 4.25 42.02
CA ALA A 621 -23.15 4.62 43.19
C ALA A 621 -24.63 4.20 43.06
N ASN A 622 -25.03 3.24 43.90
CA ASN A 622 -26.38 2.66 43.98
C ASN A 622 -26.85 1.89 42.72
N GLN A 623 -25.92 1.31 41.94
CA GLN A 623 -26.25 0.39 40.84
C GLN A 623 -26.18 -1.09 41.25
N GLU A 624 -27.10 -1.91 40.74
CA GLU A 624 -27.09 -3.38 40.82
C GLU A 624 -27.07 -3.97 39.40
N GLY A 625 -26.36 -5.08 39.19
CA GLY A 625 -26.25 -5.72 37.88
C GLY A 625 -25.00 -6.57 37.72
N THR A 626 -24.81 -7.14 36.54
CA THR A 626 -23.53 -7.71 36.11
C THR A 626 -22.82 -6.70 35.23
N VAL A 627 -21.51 -6.53 35.44
CA VAL A 627 -20.61 -5.78 34.54
C VAL A 627 -19.47 -6.70 34.11
N SER A 628 -18.88 -6.40 32.97
CA SER A 628 -17.64 -6.99 32.48
C SER A 628 -16.62 -5.89 32.19
N PHE A 629 -15.34 -6.24 32.29
CA PHE A 629 -14.19 -5.46 31.83
C PHE A 629 -13.10 -6.45 31.41
N THR A 630 -12.09 -6.03 30.66
CA THR A 630 -11.07 -6.94 30.12
C THR A 630 -9.65 -6.55 30.53
N TYR A 631 -8.71 -7.48 30.39
CA TYR A 631 -7.30 -7.27 30.71
C TYR A 631 -6.38 -8.08 29.80
N ASN A 632 -5.11 -7.68 29.76
CA ASN A 632 -4.00 -8.47 29.23
C ASN A 632 -2.74 -8.31 30.12
N VAL A 633 -1.71 -9.10 29.86
CA VAL A 633 -0.43 -9.08 30.58
C VAL A 633 0.70 -9.55 29.66
N LYS A 634 1.95 -9.24 29.99
CA LYS A 634 3.15 -9.76 29.32
C LYS A 634 3.90 -10.78 30.18
N ASP A 635 4.70 -11.61 29.52
CA ASP A 635 5.71 -12.47 30.12
C ASP A 635 6.99 -11.68 30.50
N ASN A 636 8.09 -12.38 30.76
CA ASN A 636 9.38 -11.76 31.12
C ASN A 636 10.28 -11.44 29.91
N ASP A 637 9.88 -11.81 28.69
CA ASP A 637 10.65 -11.68 27.46
C ASP A 637 10.02 -10.65 26.49
N GLY A 638 8.72 -10.35 26.65
CA GLY A 638 8.04 -9.16 26.14
C GLY A 638 6.74 -9.42 25.37
N ALA A 639 6.39 -10.68 25.10
CA ALA A 639 5.18 -11.02 24.35
C ALA A 639 3.91 -10.77 25.19
N THR A 640 2.75 -10.69 24.54
CA THR A 640 1.52 -10.14 25.15
C THR A 640 0.38 -11.15 25.08
N SER A 641 -0.32 -11.33 26.19
CA SER A 641 -1.40 -12.31 26.31
C SER A 641 -2.58 -12.03 25.39
N ASN A 642 -3.37 -13.07 25.14
CA ASN A 642 -4.75 -12.87 24.72
C ASN A 642 -5.50 -11.95 25.72
N ILE A 643 -6.53 -11.28 25.24
CA ILE A 643 -7.46 -10.53 26.09
C ILE A 643 -8.31 -11.53 26.90
N ALA A 644 -8.51 -11.27 28.19
CA ALA A 644 -9.34 -12.08 29.09
C ALA A 644 -10.42 -11.24 29.78
N THR A 645 -11.60 -11.84 30.03
CA THR A 645 -12.79 -11.11 30.52
C THR A 645 -13.01 -11.31 32.02
N VAL A 646 -13.11 -10.22 32.78
CA VAL A 646 -13.47 -10.23 34.19
C VAL A 646 -14.94 -9.90 34.38
N THR A 647 -15.75 -10.86 34.84
CA THR A 647 -17.19 -10.68 35.08
C THR A 647 -17.50 -10.41 36.55
N VAL A 648 -18.02 -9.22 36.89
CA VAL A 648 -18.38 -8.86 38.27
C VAL A 648 -19.89 -8.71 38.46
N SER A 649 -20.46 -9.49 39.38
CA SER A 649 -21.88 -9.35 39.77
C SER A 649 -22.03 -8.46 41.01
N VAL A 650 -22.61 -7.28 40.84
CA VAL A 650 -22.98 -6.33 41.90
C VAL A 650 -24.39 -6.61 42.40
N THR A 651 -24.52 -6.93 43.68
CA THR A 651 -25.79 -7.32 44.29
C THR A 651 -26.33 -6.29 45.28
N GLY A 652 -27.65 -6.19 45.41
CA GLY A 652 -28.30 -5.34 46.39
C GLY A 652 -27.89 -5.62 47.84
N PRO A 653 -28.11 -4.65 48.74
CA PRO A 653 -27.55 -4.69 50.08
C PRO A 653 -28.12 -5.87 50.88
N GLN A 654 -27.26 -6.86 51.15
CA GLN A 654 -27.55 -8.03 51.99
C GLN A 654 -28.16 -7.59 53.33
N ASN A 655 -29.46 -7.82 53.48
CA ASN A 655 -30.26 -7.40 54.63
C ASN A 655 -30.05 -8.34 55.83
N THR A 656 -28.82 -8.29 56.37
CA THR A 656 -28.23 -9.11 57.45
C THR A 656 -28.87 -8.91 58.84
N ASN A 657 -30.20 -9.03 58.92
CA ASN A 657 -30.94 -8.97 60.17
C ASN A 657 -30.85 -10.31 60.96
N THR A 658 -29.65 -10.65 61.40
CA THR A 658 -29.35 -11.80 62.28
C THR A 658 -28.65 -11.37 63.56
N GLY A 659 -28.98 -10.18 64.06
CA GLY A 659 -28.49 -9.56 65.30
C GLY A 659 -28.99 -10.19 66.62
N GLY A 660 -28.98 -11.52 66.73
CA GLY A 660 -28.94 -12.26 68.01
C GLY A 660 -30.19 -12.29 68.91
N GLY A 661 -30.66 -13.51 69.23
CA GLY A 661 -31.01 -13.82 70.63
C GLY A 661 -32.48 -13.86 71.06
N GLY A 662 -33.25 -14.84 70.58
CA GLY A 662 -34.10 -15.67 71.46
C GLY A 662 -35.52 -15.21 71.85
N GLY A 663 -36.48 -16.13 71.65
CA GLY A 663 -37.55 -16.32 72.64
C GLY A 663 -38.93 -15.71 72.36
N SER A 664 -39.58 -16.13 71.26
CA SER A 664 -41.04 -16.39 71.12
C SER A 664 -42.04 -15.61 72.01
N ASN A 665 -43.01 -14.92 71.38
CA ASN A 665 -44.42 -15.36 71.42
C ASN A 665 -45.40 -14.55 70.52
N ASN A 666 -45.97 -15.27 69.53
CA ASN A 666 -47.33 -15.21 68.98
C ASN A 666 -48.27 -13.97 69.14
N SER A 667 -48.86 -13.56 68.00
CA SER A 667 -50.22 -12.98 67.79
C SER A 667 -50.55 -11.49 68.01
N SER A 668 -50.80 -10.83 66.86
CA SER A 668 -52.07 -10.15 66.49
C SER A 668 -52.53 -8.87 67.22
N THR A 669 -52.29 -7.71 66.59
CA THR A 669 -53.19 -6.53 66.40
C THR A 669 -52.52 -5.65 65.32
N THR A 670 -53.12 -5.04 64.27
CA THR A 670 -54.46 -4.50 63.93
C THR A 670 -54.66 -3.01 64.25
N THR A 671 -55.18 -2.23 63.28
CA THR A 671 -55.63 -0.81 63.31
C THR A 671 -54.50 0.23 63.05
N THR A 672 -54.39 1.05 61.98
CA THR A 672 -55.29 1.65 60.94
C THR A 672 -55.71 3.11 61.20
N THR A 673 -55.24 4.03 60.35
CA THR A 673 -55.93 5.23 59.75
C THR A 673 -54.96 5.86 58.73
N THR A 674 -55.20 6.18 57.43
CA THR A 674 -56.32 6.81 56.65
C THR A 674 -56.49 8.31 56.98
N THR A 675 -56.74 9.30 56.09
CA THR A 675 -57.35 9.47 54.73
C THR A 675 -56.82 10.81 54.09
N THR A 676 -56.94 11.28 52.84
CA THR A 676 -57.33 10.92 51.42
C THR A 676 -57.11 12.20 50.56
N GLY A 677 -57.02 12.26 49.22
CA GLY A 677 -57.06 11.22 48.16
C GLY A 677 -58.04 11.50 47.00
N GLY A 678 -57.61 12.14 45.89
CA GLY A 678 -58.29 12.15 44.58
C GLY A 678 -58.63 13.53 43.93
N GLY A 679 -58.50 13.62 42.60
CA GLY A 679 -58.92 14.77 41.76
C GLY A 679 -57.93 15.09 40.63
N GLY A 680 -58.40 15.44 39.42
CA GLY A 680 -57.54 15.78 38.27
C GLY A 680 -58.06 16.98 37.47
N SER A 681 -57.18 17.62 36.70
CA SER A 681 -57.47 18.73 35.78
C SER A 681 -56.31 18.88 34.78
N GLU A 682 -56.59 19.48 33.61
CA GLU A 682 -55.57 19.96 32.68
C GLU A 682 -54.75 21.11 33.29
N VAL A 683 -53.45 21.15 32.96
CA VAL A 683 -52.52 22.29 33.06
C VAL A 683 -51.66 22.16 31.80
N VAL A 684 -52.00 22.81 30.68
CA VAL A 684 -51.61 24.20 30.34
C VAL A 684 -50.09 24.37 30.34
N LEU A 685 -49.52 24.45 29.14
CA LEU A 685 -48.11 24.74 28.92
C LEU A 685 -47.70 26.07 29.57
N SER A 686 -46.73 26.01 30.48
CA SER A 686 -45.76 27.09 30.70
C SER A 686 -44.44 26.61 30.14
N ALA A 687 -43.81 27.39 29.26
CA ALA A 687 -42.43 27.12 28.88
C ALA A 687 -41.57 27.25 30.13
N GLU A 688 -40.84 26.20 30.47
CA GLU A 688 -39.65 26.36 31.30
C GLU A 688 -38.54 26.91 30.40
N GLU A 689 -37.79 27.84 30.96
CA GLU A 689 -36.75 28.59 30.25
C GLU A 689 -35.58 27.63 30.04
N GLU A 690 -35.35 27.23 28.78
CA GLU A 690 -34.34 26.26 28.40
C GLU A 690 -32.98 26.74 28.87
N THR A 691 -32.45 26.10 29.91
CA THR A 691 -31.10 26.37 30.39
C THR A 691 -30.16 25.89 29.31
N VAL A 692 -29.61 26.83 28.55
CA VAL A 692 -28.48 26.58 27.65
C VAL A 692 -27.35 26.04 28.52
N VAL A 693 -27.24 24.71 28.54
CA VAL A 693 -26.05 24.02 29.02
C VAL A 693 -24.98 24.34 28.01
N ASP A 694 -23.90 24.95 28.47
CA ASP A 694 -22.73 25.19 27.63
C ASP A 694 -22.18 23.82 27.21
N PRO A 695 -22.17 23.47 25.90
CA PRO A 695 -21.81 22.13 25.46
C PRO A 695 -20.32 21.82 25.69
N CYS A 696 -19.51 22.82 26.00
CA CYS A 696 -18.07 22.72 26.19
C CYS A 696 -17.67 22.73 27.68
N VAL A 697 -18.44 22.08 28.56
CA VAL A 697 -18.15 21.99 30.00
C VAL A 697 -18.03 20.54 30.44
N PHE A 698 -16.81 20.03 30.41
CA PHE A 698 -16.48 18.63 30.66
C PHE A 698 -15.97 18.42 32.11
N PRO A 699 -16.43 17.40 32.88
CA PRO A 699 -16.07 17.23 34.29
C PRO A 699 -14.59 16.89 34.58
N ASP A 700 -13.88 16.46 33.55
CA ASP A 700 -12.50 15.94 33.53
C ASP A 700 -11.48 16.97 32.99
N LEU A 701 -11.92 17.99 32.25
CA LEU A 701 -11.07 18.99 31.62
C LEU A 701 -10.91 20.26 32.51
N ASP A 702 -9.87 20.29 33.33
CA ASP A 702 -9.56 21.43 34.23
C ASP A 702 -8.71 22.53 33.55
N GLU A 703 -8.85 23.79 34.01
CA GLU A 703 -8.17 24.98 33.47
C GLU A 703 -6.62 24.91 33.51
N ASN A 704 -6.05 23.91 34.19
CA ASN A 704 -4.61 23.67 34.28
C ASN A 704 -4.12 22.50 33.38
N HIS A 705 -4.98 21.87 32.57
CA HIS A 705 -4.57 20.81 31.65
C HIS A 705 -3.73 21.34 30.47
N LYS A 706 -2.73 20.57 30.01
CA LYS A 706 -1.78 20.98 28.94
C LYS A 706 -2.49 21.48 27.68
N ASN A 707 -3.58 20.83 27.28
CA ASN A 707 -4.33 21.13 26.05
C ASN A 707 -5.69 21.82 26.29
N TYR A 708 -5.93 22.36 27.49
CA TYR A 708 -7.22 22.98 27.85
C TYR A 708 -7.68 24.03 26.83
N THR A 709 -6.78 24.93 26.43
CA THR A 709 -7.10 26.02 25.50
C THR A 709 -7.57 25.50 24.14
N ALA A 710 -6.84 24.52 23.57
CA ALA A 710 -7.11 23.96 22.26
C ALA A 710 -8.46 23.22 22.24
N LEU A 711 -8.68 22.31 23.19
CA LEU A 711 -9.91 21.53 23.30
C LEU A 711 -11.16 22.43 23.51
N MET A 712 -11.02 23.49 24.30
CA MET A 712 -12.11 24.42 24.57
C MET A 712 -12.42 25.35 23.38
N ASP A 713 -11.41 25.77 22.61
CA ASP A 713 -11.61 26.58 21.40
C ASP A 713 -12.23 25.75 20.26
N LEU A 714 -11.67 24.57 19.98
CA LEU A 714 -12.20 23.65 18.97
C LEU A 714 -13.62 23.17 19.31
N CYS A 715 -13.94 22.97 20.59
CA CYS A 715 -15.32 22.72 21.01
C CYS A 715 -16.23 23.94 20.80
N ALA A 716 -15.77 25.16 21.13
CA ALA A 716 -16.54 26.39 20.89
C ALA A 716 -16.76 26.67 19.39
N ARG A 717 -15.90 26.14 18.52
CA ARG A 717 -16.05 26.11 17.04
C ARG A 717 -16.98 24.99 16.54
N GLY A 718 -17.33 24.01 17.39
CA GLY A 718 -18.12 22.82 17.02
C GLY A 718 -17.32 21.69 16.38
N ILE A 719 -15.98 21.82 16.33
CA ILE A 719 -15.06 20.89 15.67
C ILE A 719 -14.83 19.65 16.55
N PHE A 720 -14.50 19.89 17.82
CA PHE A 720 -14.26 18.83 18.81
C PHE A 720 -15.50 18.62 19.68
N THR A 721 -15.88 17.36 19.95
CA THR A 721 -17.01 17.02 20.81
C THR A 721 -16.59 16.10 21.97
N GLY A 722 -17.19 16.32 23.14
CA GLY A 722 -17.08 15.37 24.25
C GLY A 722 -17.83 14.07 23.97
N ASN A 723 -17.52 13.06 24.78
CA ASN A 723 -18.09 11.72 24.70
C ASN A 723 -19.54 11.66 25.22
N ASP A 724 -20.25 10.59 24.88
CA ASP A 724 -21.65 10.33 25.28
C ASP A 724 -21.88 10.28 26.81
N ASP A 725 -20.82 10.06 27.61
CA ASP A 725 -20.87 10.12 29.07
C ASP A 725 -20.68 11.54 29.65
N GLY A 726 -20.29 12.50 28.80
CA GLY A 726 -20.05 13.90 29.11
C GLY A 726 -18.58 14.28 29.38
N THR A 727 -17.60 13.40 29.15
CA THR A 727 -16.16 13.74 29.31
C THR A 727 -15.53 14.33 28.04
N MET A 728 -14.35 14.95 28.16
CA MET A 728 -13.50 15.27 27.01
C MET A 728 -12.42 14.21 26.74
N ALA A 729 -12.05 13.40 27.73
CA ALA A 729 -11.04 12.35 27.65
C ALA A 729 -9.70 12.83 27.03
N PRO A 730 -9.07 13.90 27.56
CA PRO A 730 -7.99 14.61 26.86
C PRO A 730 -6.66 13.87 26.82
N ASP A 731 -6.44 12.89 27.71
CA ASP A 731 -5.24 12.06 27.76
C ASP A 731 -5.50 10.62 27.25
N ASP A 732 -6.70 10.33 26.72
CA ASP A 732 -7.03 9.05 26.09
C ASP A 732 -6.63 9.09 24.60
N GLU A 733 -6.24 7.94 24.04
CA GLU A 733 -5.89 7.81 22.61
C GLU A 733 -7.09 8.07 21.69
N ILE A 734 -6.85 8.73 20.56
CA ILE A 734 -7.89 8.96 19.54
C ILE A 734 -7.81 7.91 18.44
N ASN A 735 -8.95 7.33 18.05
CA ASN A 735 -9.01 6.40 16.92
C ASN A 735 -9.20 7.12 15.58
N ARG A 736 -8.90 6.42 14.48
CA ARG A 736 -8.93 6.96 13.11
C ARG A 736 -10.32 7.49 12.73
N ALA A 737 -11.39 6.80 13.10
CA ALA A 737 -12.77 7.22 12.85
C ALA A 737 -13.14 8.55 13.54
N GLU A 738 -12.78 8.69 14.83
CA GLU A 738 -13.03 9.91 15.59
C GLU A 738 -12.18 11.07 15.07
N PHE A 739 -10.89 10.86 14.90
CA PHE A 739 -9.99 11.92 14.44
C PHE A 739 -10.38 12.45 13.06
N LEU A 740 -10.75 11.55 12.14
CA LEU A 740 -11.23 11.94 10.82
C LEU A 740 -12.59 12.66 10.88
N THR A 741 -13.45 12.33 11.84
CA THR A 741 -14.69 13.09 12.09
C THR A 741 -14.41 14.51 12.60
N VAL A 742 -13.42 14.68 13.49
CA VAL A 742 -12.97 16.00 13.96
C VAL A 742 -12.35 16.82 12.80
N LEU A 743 -11.55 16.18 11.94
CA LEU A 743 -10.97 16.78 10.73
C LEU A 743 -12.03 17.24 9.73
N VAL A 744 -13.02 16.41 9.40
CA VAL A 744 -14.12 16.80 8.50
C VAL A 744 -14.87 18.03 9.05
N ARG A 745 -15.07 18.10 10.38
CA ARG A 745 -15.71 19.26 11.03
C ARG A 745 -14.86 20.54 11.06
N SER A 746 -13.54 20.48 10.91
CA SER A 746 -12.72 21.70 10.86
C SER A 746 -12.85 22.44 9.52
N VAL A 747 -13.37 21.77 8.48
CA VAL A 747 -13.47 22.29 7.11
C VAL A 747 -14.90 22.27 6.51
N THR A 748 -15.91 21.81 7.25
CA THR A 748 -17.32 21.78 6.78
C THR A 748 -18.26 22.64 7.62
N ASP A 749 -19.26 23.27 6.97
CA ASP A 749 -20.32 24.06 7.64
C ASP A 749 -21.36 23.18 8.39
N ALA A 750 -21.39 21.87 8.14
CA ALA A 750 -22.28 20.89 8.76
C ALA A 750 -21.80 19.44 8.53
N ASP A 751 -22.06 18.55 9.49
CA ASP A 751 -21.78 17.11 9.40
C ASP A 751 -22.40 16.47 8.11
N PRO A 752 -21.65 15.67 7.34
CA PRO A 752 -22.17 14.91 6.21
C PRO A 752 -23.28 13.91 6.61
N LEU A 753 -24.15 13.56 5.65
CA LEU A 753 -25.27 12.62 5.88
C LEU A 753 -24.99 11.24 5.28
N GLU A 754 -25.32 10.17 6.02
CA GLU A 754 -25.07 8.79 5.58
C GLU A 754 -25.86 8.43 4.30
N ASP A 755 -27.06 8.98 4.11
CA ASP A 755 -27.93 8.76 2.94
C ASP A 755 -27.27 9.17 1.59
N ASP A 756 -26.19 9.96 1.61
CA ASP A 756 -25.45 10.41 0.42
C ASP A 756 -24.34 9.42 -0.02
N PHE A 757 -23.95 8.45 0.82
CA PHE A 757 -22.86 7.50 0.57
C PHE A 757 -23.36 6.04 0.41
N SER A 758 -22.53 5.15 -0.16
CA SER A 758 -22.95 3.75 -0.40
C SER A 758 -21.98 2.66 0.09
N SER A 759 -20.66 2.89 0.02
CA SER A 759 -19.58 2.24 0.80
C SER A 759 -18.26 2.86 0.32
N CYS A 760 -17.41 3.38 1.20
CA CYS A 760 -16.07 3.91 0.82
C CYS A 760 -14.96 2.87 1.00
N PHE A 761 -14.89 2.23 2.17
CA PHE A 761 -13.92 1.18 2.49
C PHE A 761 -14.62 -0.18 2.78
N PRO A 762 -13.93 -1.33 2.69
CA PRO A 762 -14.50 -2.66 2.92
C PRO A 762 -15.03 -2.89 4.35
N ASP A 763 -14.50 -2.15 5.32
CA ASP A 763 -14.77 -2.23 6.76
C ASP A 763 -15.59 -1.06 7.31
N VAL A 764 -15.90 -0.04 6.49
CA VAL A 764 -16.79 1.07 6.86
C VAL A 764 -18.23 0.67 6.57
N ILE A 765 -18.84 0.00 7.56
CA ILE A 765 -20.17 -0.64 7.45
C ILE A 765 -21.29 0.36 7.75
N SER A 766 -22.27 0.46 6.84
CA SER A 766 -23.48 1.29 7.00
C SER A 766 -24.21 1.05 8.33
N GLY A 767 -24.61 2.14 8.98
CA GLY A 767 -25.29 2.18 10.28
C GLY A 767 -24.42 2.65 11.44
N GLU A 768 -23.10 2.77 11.25
CA GLU A 768 -22.18 3.31 12.25
C GLU A 768 -21.95 4.82 12.09
N TRP A 769 -21.74 5.50 13.21
CA TRP A 769 -21.74 6.97 13.30
C TRP A 769 -20.66 7.67 12.47
N TYR A 770 -19.54 6.97 12.18
CA TYR A 770 -18.41 7.49 11.43
C TYR A 770 -18.51 7.28 9.91
N VAL A 771 -19.52 6.56 9.40
CA VAL A 771 -19.62 6.23 7.96
C VAL A 771 -19.63 7.48 7.09
N ALA A 772 -20.46 8.47 7.43
CA ALA A 772 -20.61 9.69 6.64
C ALA A 772 -19.33 10.57 6.61
N PRO A 773 -18.68 10.92 7.74
CA PRO A 773 -17.42 11.67 7.70
C PRO A 773 -16.26 10.89 7.07
N VAL A 774 -16.14 9.58 7.33
CA VAL A 774 -15.05 8.77 6.74
C VAL A 774 -15.21 8.67 5.21
N CYS A 775 -16.42 8.43 4.71
CA CYS A 775 -16.66 8.39 3.26
C CYS A 775 -16.57 9.78 2.61
N TYR A 776 -16.97 10.85 3.30
CA TYR A 776 -16.74 12.21 2.80
C TYR A 776 -15.24 12.51 2.63
N ALA A 777 -14.41 12.20 3.64
CA ALA A 777 -12.97 12.42 3.55
C ALA A 777 -12.27 11.54 2.49
N TYR A 778 -12.77 10.31 2.28
CA TYR A 778 -12.34 9.45 1.16
C TYR A 778 -12.66 10.09 -0.20
N ASP A 779 -13.88 10.59 -0.39
CA ASP A 779 -14.29 11.31 -1.61
C ASP A 779 -13.51 12.63 -1.80
N GLN A 780 -12.92 13.21 -0.75
CA GLN A 780 -12.00 14.36 -0.83
C GLN A 780 -10.52 13.96 -0.94
N THR A 781 -10.19 12.66 -0.99
CA THR A 781 -8.81 12.12 -1.02
C THR A 781 -7.93 12.53 0.19
N TRP A 782 -8.54 12.82 1.35
CA TRP A 782 -7.82 13.11 2.60
C TRP A 782 -7.47 11.87 3.44
N VAL A 783 -7.90 10.68 2.97
CA VAL A 783 -7.58 9.42 3.63
C VAL A 783 -7.58 8.26 2.65
N GLU A 784 -6.66 7.34 2.88
CA GLU A 784 -6.44 6.13 2.07
C GLU A 784 -6.55 4.88 2.96
N GLY A 785 -6.76 3.73 2.34
CA GLY A 785 -6.72 2.45 3.05
C GLY A 785 -5.29 2.01 3.32
N TYR A 786 -5.10 1.07 4.26
CA TYR A 786 -3.77 0.48 4.48
C TYR A 786 -3.25 -0.19 3.20
N LEU A 787 -1.96 -0.02 2.92
CA LEU A 787 -1.32 -0.42 1.65
C LEU A 787 -0.69 -1.82 1.68
N GLY A 788 -0.75 -2.54 2.80
CA GLY A 788 -0.12 -3.86 2.95
C GLY A 788 -0.78 -4.80 3.98
N GLY A 789 -0.41 -6.07 3.94
CA GLY A 789 -0.88 -7.14 4.84
C GLY A 789 -2.32 -7.61 4.57
N ASP A 790 -2.92 -8.32 5.53
CA ASP A 790 -4.31 -8.83 5.45
C ASP A 790 -5.39 -7.72 5.35
N HIS A 791 -5.00 -6.45 5.51
CA HIS A 791 -5.88 -5.28 5.60
C HIS A 791 -5.74 -4.32 4.41
N VAL A 792 -5.22 -4.76 3.26
CA VAL A 792 -5.10 -3.93 2.05
C VAL A 792 -6.45 -3.30 1.67
N GLY A 793 -6.49 -1.97 1.62
CA GLY A 793 -7.67 -1.17 1.31
C GLY A 793 -8.67 -0.97 2.46
N TYR A 794 -8.36 -1.42 3.68
CA TYR A 794 -9.20 -1.18 4.87
C TYR A 794 -8.86 0.17 5.52
N PHE A 795 -9.84 0.79 6.19
CA PHE A 795 -9.63 2.03 6.94
C PHE A 795 -9.15 1.79 8.39
N LEU A 796 -9.57 0.67 8.99
CA LEU A 796 -9.39 0.28 10.40
C LEU A 796 -9.89 1.36 11.37
N PRO A 797 -11.22 1.63 11.42
CA PRO A 797 -11.79 2.77 12.14
C PRO A 797 -11.44 2.83 13.64
N ASP A 798 -11.31 1.67 14.29
CA ASP A 798 -11.04 1.55 15.72
C ASP A 798 -9.56 1.69 16.11
N ASN A 799 -8.62 1.68 15.15
CA ASN A 799 -7.19 1.82 15.45
C ASN A 799 -6.86 3.22 15.97
N SER A 800 -6.02 3.31 17.01
CA SER A 800 -5.42 4.57 17.48
C SER A 800 -4.56 5.23 16.40
N VAL A 801 -4.67 6.54 16.24
CA VAL A 801 -3.88 7.35 15.30
C VAL A 801 -2.47 7.55 15.85
N ASN A 802 -1.44 7.30 15.03
CA ASN A 802 -0.05 7.59 15.41
C ASN A 802 0.37 9.03 15.05
N ASN A 803 1.55 9.45 15.51
CA ASN A 803 2.04 10.83 15.38
C ASN A 803 2.19 11.26 13.91
N VAL A 804 2.74 10.41 13.03
CA VAL A 804 2.88 10.74 11.60
C VAL A 804 1.55 10.74 10.85
N GLU A 805 0.66 9.79 11.14
CA GLU A 805 -0.71 9.80 10.62
C GLU A 805 -1.45 11.08 11.03
N SER A 806 -1.29 11.51 12.29
CA SER A 806 -1.93 12.73 12.78
C SER A 806 -1.51 13.98 11.99
N VAL A 807 -0.23 14.05 11.62
CA VAL A 807 0.36 15.17 10.87
C VAL A 807 0.01 15.09 9.38
N LYS A 808 0.02 13.89 8.75
CA LYS A 808 -0.45 13.68 7.37
C LYS A 808 -1.90 14.17 7.21
N MET A 809 -2.80 13.59 8.00
CA MET A 809 -4.25 13.84 7.89
C MET A 809 -4.61 15.30 8.18
N LEU A 810 -3.89 15.98 9.10
CA LEU A 810 -4.06 17.42 9.36
C LEU A 810 -3.70 18.29 8.16
N LEU A 811 -2.53 18.06 7.56
CA LEU A 811 -2.06 18.84 6.41
C LEU A 811 -2.94 18.63 5.17
N GLU A 812 -3.33 17.38 4.89
CA GLU A 812 -4.14 17.03 3.72
C GLU A 812 -5.57 17.57 3.81
N THR A 813 -6.23 17.43 4.96
CA THR A 813 -7.58 17.98 5.19
C THR A 813 -7.64 19.50 4.97
N HIS A 814 -6.53 20.21 5.23
CA HIS A 814 -6.46 21.67 5.11
C HIS A 814 -5.73 22.15 3.85
N GLU A 815 -5.51 21.26 2.87
CA GLU A 815 -4.85 21.53 1.58
C GLU A 815 -3.50 22.27 1.69
N VAL A 816 -2.69 21.95 2.71
CA VAL A 816 -1.43 22.67 2.98
C VAL A 816 -0.34 22.26 1.97
N ASP A 817 0.22 23.24 1.25
CA ASP A 817 1.37 23.06 0.36
C ASP A 817 2.55 22.42 1.12
N LEU A 818 2.91 21.18 0.76
CA LEU A 818 4.00 20.43 1.39
C LEU A 818 5.39 21.02 1.05
N VAL A 819 6.29 21.00 2.04
CA VAL A 819 7.64 21.55 1.95
C VAL A 819 8.69 20.44 1.95
N GLU A 820 9.42 20.31 0.84
CA GLU A 820 10.50 19.34 0.65
C GLU A 820 11.66 19.50 1.66
N PRO A 821 12.04 18.44 2.41
CA PRO A 821 13.14 18.49 3.37
C PRO A 821 14.51 18.50 2.67
N THR A 822 15.37 19.44 3.06
CA THR A 822 16.78 19.47 2.59
C THR A 822 17.78 18.85 3.58
N VAL A 823 17.31 18.53 4.78
CA VAL A 823 17.95 17.76 5.85
C VAL A 823 16.85 17.06 6.64
N ALA A 824 17.15 15.94 7.30
CA ALA A 824 16.23 15.29 8.21
C ALA A 824 15.75 16.29 9.31
N PRO A 825 14.44 16.45 9.55
CA PRO A 825 13.95 17.42 10.53
C PRO A 825 14.27 17.02 11.98
N PHE A 826 14.31 15.72 12.29
CA PHE A 826 14.70 15.12 13.57
C PHE A 826 15.61 13.89 13.36
N LEU A 827 16.17 13.33 14.43
CA LEU A 827 17.11 12.20 14.36
C LEU A 827 16.45 10.89 13.90
N ASP A 828 15.19 10.71 14.28
CA ASP A 828 14.30 9.58 14.06
C ASP A 828 13.38 9.77 12.85
N THR A 829 13.67 10.75 11.99
CA THR A 829 12.94 11.03 10.74
C THR A 829 13.91 11.07 9.55
N PRO A 830 14.36 9.90 9.05
CA PRO A 830 15.22 9.80 7.86
C PRO A 830 14.67 10.55 6.65
N LEU A 831 15.55 11.03 5.76
CA LEU A 831 15.17 11.83 4.59
C LEU A 831 14.39 11.04 3.53
N ASP A 832 14.48 9.72 3.61
CA ASP A 832 13.96 8.71 2.71
C ASP A 832 12.64 8.09 3.19
N GLU A 833 12.17 8.44 4.40
CA GLU A 833 10.87 8.03 4.93
C GLU A 833 9.71 8.86 4.36
N TRP A 834 8.61 8.18 4.00
CA TRP A 834 7.44 8.80 3.37
C TRP A 834 6.82 9.93 4.22
N PHE A 835 6.89 9.81 5.55
CA PHE A 835 6.30 10.77 6.47
C PHE A 835 7.14 12.04 6.64
N THR A 836 8.42 12.03 6.26
CA THR A 836 9.36 13.11 6.60
C THR A 836 9.04 14.44 5.92
N ILE A 837 8.38 14.43 4.75
CA ILE A 837 7.89 15.66 4.10
C ILE A 837 6.76 16.34 4.91
N TYR A 838 5.86 15.56 5.50
CA TYR A 838 4.76 16.06 6.33
C TYR A 838 5.30 16.64 7.65
N ILE A 839 6.23 15.93 8.31
CA ILE A 839 6.92 16.44 9.52
C ILE A 839 7.71 17.72 9.22
N ASN A 840 8.42 17.77 8.09
CA ASN A 840 9.17 18.97 7.69
C ASN A 840 8.24 20.17 7.41
N THR A 841 7.06 19.92 6.82
CA THR A 841 6.02 20.94 6.61
C THR A 841 5.48 21.47 7.94
N PHE A 842 5.13 20.59 8.88
CA PHE A 842 4.72 20.98 10.24
C PHE A 842 5.81 21.77 10.99
N LYS A 843 7.08 21.44 10.73
CA LYS A 843 8.23 22.14 11.30
C LYS A 843 8.48 23.53 10.69
N ASP A 844 8.30 23.71 9.37
CA ASP A 844 8.41 25.03 8.72
C ASP A 844 7.26 25.99 9.12
N LEU A 845 6.08 25.43 9.42
CA LEU A 845 4.97 26.15 10.08
C LEU A 845 5.27 26.53 11.55
N GLY A 846 6.37 26.05 12.14
CA GLY A 846 6.77 26.31 13.53
C GLY A 846 6.00 25.52 14.59
N LEU A 847 5.20 24.51 14.19
CA LEU A 847 4.33 23.74 15.09
C LEU A 847 5.10 22.74 15.96
N LEU A 848 6.37 22.49 15.64
CA LEU A 848 7.25 21.53 16.31
C LEU A 848 8.50 22.19 16.96
N ASP A 849 8.46 23.52 17.19
CA ASP A 849 9.59 24.32 17.70
C ASP A 849 10.06 23.94 19.13
N ASP A 850 9.20 23.30 19.93
CA ASP A 850 9.52 22.80 21.27
C ASP A 850 10.23 21.43 21.28
N LEU A 851 10.32 20.73 20.14
CA LEU A 851 11.04 19.46 19.98
C LEU A 851 12.49 19.69 19.53
N THR A 852 13.48 19.12 20.24
CA THR A 852 14.90 19.43 20.01
C THR A 852 15.68 18.39 19.22
N ASP A 853 15.37 17.09 19.36
CA ASP A 853 16.23 16.00 18.87
C ASP A 853 15.43 14.86 18.19
N GLU A 854 14.26 14.48 18.74
CA GLU A 854 13.41 13.36 18.29
C GLU A 854 11.95 13.82 18.09
N PHE A 855 11.19 13.15 17.22
CA PHE A 855 9.77 13.39 16.91
C PHE A 855 8.84 12.31 17.50
N ASP A 856 9.31 11.07 17.61
CA ASP A 856 8.57 9.84 17.88
C ASP A 856 7.45 9.55 16.86
N PRO A 857 7.78 9.02 15.66
CA PRO A 857 6.81 8.77 14.59
C PRO A 857 5.68 7.81 14.96
N ALA A 858 5.99 6.76 15.72
CA ALA A 858 5.09 5.65 16.01
C ALA A 858 4.21 5.88 17.25
N LYS A 859 4.51 6.91 18.06
CA LYS A 859 3.72 7.29 19.24
C LYS A 859 2.23 7.43 18.90
N LEU A 860 1.38 6.73 19.65
CA LEU A 860 -0.07 6.90 19.60
C LEU A 860 -0.45 8.27 20.20
N MET A 861 -1.44 8.90 19.56
CA MET A 861 -1.79 10.29 19.84
C MET A 861 -3.06 10.39 20.68
N THR A 862 -3.01 11.25 21.70
CA THR A 862 -4.15 11.51 22.57
C THR A 862 -5.09 12.56 22.00
N ARG A 863 -6.38 12.51 22.36
CA ARG A 863 -7.40 13.50 21.95
C ARG A 863 -6.94 14.94 22.20
N GLY A 864 -6.28 15.21 23.33
CA GLY A 864 -5.72 16.51 23.66
C GLY A 864 -4.51 16.91 22.81
N GLU A 865 -3.68 15.96 22.38
CA GLU A 865 -2.49 16.25 21.56
C GLU A 865 -2.85 16.52 20.10
N VAL A 866 -3.77 15.75 19.50
CA VAL A 866 -4.26 16.08 18.15
C VAL A 866 -5.07 17.38 18.13
N ALA A 867 -5.84 17.67 19.20
CA ALA A 867 -6.52 18.95 19.36
C ALA A 867 -5.50 20.11 19.44
N GLN A 868 -4.35 19.91 20.08
CA GLN A 868 -3.29 20.91 20.15
C GLN A 868 -2.68 21.19 18.77
N TYR A 869 -2.26 20.13 18.06
CA TYR A 869 -1.75 20.26 16.68
C TYR A 869 -2.77 20.96 15.76
N MET A 870 -4.05 20.59 15.83
CA MET A 870 -5.11 21.23 15.06
C MET A 870 -5.31 22.70 15.42
N TYR A 871 -5.39 23.05 16.71
CA TYR A 871 -5.56 24.43 17.18
C TYR A 871 -4.38 25.32 16.79
N ASP A 872 -3.14 24.85 16.96
CA ASP A 872 -1.94 25.62 16.62
C ASP A 872 -1.79 25.76 15.09
N MET A 873 -2.12 24.73 14.31
CA MET A 873 -2.14 24.79 12.84
C MET A 873 -3.20 25.76 12.30
N LEU A 874 -4.46 25.68 12.78
CA LEU A 874 -5.52 26.62 12.41
C LEU A 874 -5.13 28.06 12.78
N THR A 875 -4.48 28.25 13.94
CA THR A 875 -3.94 29.54 14.37
C THR A 875 -2.83 30.04 13.43
N ALA A 876 -1.94 29.16 12.96
CA ALA A 876 -0.86 29.49 12.02
C ALA A 876 -1.36 29.82 10.60
N LEU A 877 -2.47 29.21 10.18
CA LEU A 877 -3.11 29.42 8.87
C LEU A 877 -4.11 30.62 8.85
N GLU A 878 -4.33 31.29 9.99
CA GLU A 878 -5.34 32.35 10.19
C GLU A 878 -6.82 31.89 9.97
N LEU A 879 -7.14 30.63 10.31
CA LEU A 879 -8.44 29.96 10.08
C LEU A 879 -9.36 29.86 11.31
#